data_AF-A0A8T0RLC6-F1
#
_entry.id   AF-A0A8T0RLC6-F1
#
_cell.length_a   1.000
_cell.length_b   1.000
_cell.length_c   1.000
_cell.angle_alpha   90.00
_cell.angle_beta   90.00
_cell.angle_gamma   90.00
#
_symmetry.space_group_name_H-M   'P 1'
#
loop_
_entity.id
_entity.type
_entity.pdbx_description
1 polymer ?
#
loop_
_entity_poly.entity_id
_entity_poly.type
_entity_poly.pdbx_seq_one_letter_code
_entity_poly.pdbx_strand_id
1 'polypeptide(L)'
;MKYFDCTRSAVRSPFDDDVVYQFEYMEYILDYGFDRLGASSEVGHPILMTECECNPSFSRARMAELLFETYGVPSIAFGIDNAFSYKYNQKLGNCGEDGLAISCEHGTCHVVPFLKGQPVLGACCRTNVGGFHVTDFLRQLLTLKYPYHMANFTWEKAEELKKEHCYVALDYLSELQIFKNNKEEAEEKTRYWQLPWVPPPKEEPPSEEELARKAALREKAGQRLREMAAAKRSQKIVELEKQLSYLEEITEQLDEAEESESTAILGRSGYLSQQEIKSAILKATQSLRKAKGESNGNEEKADASAADKYPLVSVPDEELTPEQIKEKKKQILLKTTTEGKLRAKQKRAEEEALREKQEEQKRAENPELYLEELRARYSELSEKFEQRKRQKVNGGQTNGNHGSSGGVGRGERLNAAQKERMRLLASAAFDRGKGEDTFGMRDEDWLVYNKMSKDNDDDGNDDDESELVRIASKLQEIDPTFVSKSEAVQLTPEPPKIRPLTAEDYRIAIGIERFRCPEVLFQPGMIGIDQAGIDEMVSISLRRLMEDESVKQRLCQSILVTGGSSLFPGMIPRLESGIRQYRPYLSPLKLVRAADPILDAWRGAAAFGASSKFGKQTFSLADYREHGENLFHRYNIVYSL
;
A
#
# COMPACT_ATOMS: atom_id res chain seq x y z
N MET A 1 0.72 -22.10 -38.29
CA MET A 1 1.48 -21.35 -37.29
C MET A 1 0.82 -21.55 -35.93
N LYS A 2 1.49 -22.22 -34.98
CA LYS A 2 1.06 -22.20 -33.58
C LYS A 2 1.30 -20.77 -33.08
N TYR A 3 0.30 -20.14 -32.47
CA TYR A 3 0.46 -18.83 -31.84
C TYR A 3 1.60 -18.92 -30.82
N PHE A 4 2.68 -18.20 -31.06
CA PHE A 4 3.80 -18.10 -30.14
C PHE A 4 3.39 -17.14 -29.03
N ASP A 5 3.35 -17.63 -27.80
CA ASP A 5 3.00 -16.82 -26.63
C ASP A 5 4.23 -16.01 -26.20
N CYS A 6 4.33 -14.78 -26.72
CA CYS A 6 5.40 -13.85 -26.43
C CYS A 6 5.45 -13.39 -24.95
N THR A 7 4.44 -13.74 -24.13
CA THR A 7 4.38 -13.31 -22.71
C THR A 7 5.30 -14.12 -21.79
N ARG A 8 5.87 -15.22 -22.27
CA ARG A 8 6.70 -16.15 -21.47
C ARG A 8 8.16 -16.26 -21.92
N SER A 9 8.59 -15.46 -22.89
CA SER A 9 9.94 -15.54 -23.47
C SER A 9 10.85 -14.45 -22.90
N ALA A 10 11.96 -14.86 -22.29
CA ALA A 10 13.07 -13.94 -22.07
C ALA A 10 13.75 -13.68 -23.42
N VAL A 11 13.58 -12.47 -23.96
CA VAL A 11 14.27 -12.05 -25.18
C VAL A 11 15.77 -12.07 -24.91
N ARG A 12 16.54 -12.71 -25.79
CA ARG A 12 18.00 -12.73 -25.72
C ARG A 12 18.55 -11.99 -26.94
N SER A 13 19.56 -11.17 -26.72
CA SER A 13 20.27 -10.45 -27.78
C SER A 13 21.39 -11.34 -28.36
N PRO A 14 21.65 -11.31 -29.67
CA PRO A 14 22.85 -11.90 -30.23
C PRO A 14 24.13 -11.08 -29.95
N PHE A 15 23.94 -9.84 -29.46
CA PHE A 15 24.99 -8.89 -29.14
C PHE A 15 25.33 -8.90 -27.65
N ASP A 16 26.62 -8.83 -27.36
CA ASP A 16 27.17 -8.39 -26.08
C ASP A 16 27.69 -6.96 -26.30
N ASP A 17 27.01 -5.98 -25.69
CA ASP A 17 27.03 -4.57 -26.10
C ASP A 17 26.82 -4.38 -27.62
N ASP A 18 27.91 -4.16 -28.36
CA ASP A 18 27.96 -3.87 -29.79
C ASP A 18 28.64 -4.97 -30.62
N VAL A 19 29.07 -6.07 -29.98
CA VAL A 19 29.77 -7.18 -30.65
C VAL A 19 28.84 -8.40 -30.73
N VAL A 20 28.71 -8.97 -31.93
CA VAL A 20 27.98 -10.23 -32.12
C VAL A 20 28.79 -11.37 -31.52
N TYR A 21 28.16 -12.15 -30.64
CA TYR A 21 28.78 -13.32 -30.02
C TYR A 21 27.92 -14.59 -30.11
N GLN A 22 26.59 -14.47 -30.17
CA GLN A 22 25.68 -15.61 -30.38
C GLN A 22 25.23 -15.64 -31.84
N PHE A 23 25.99 -16.37 -32.64
CA PHE A 23 25.77 -16.45 -34.09
C PHE A 23 24.52 -17.24 -34.45
N GLU A 24 24.06 -18.17 -33.60
CA GLU A 24 22.82 -18.92 -33.80
C GLU A 24 21.60 -18.00 -33.75
N TYR A 25 21.60 -17.01 -32.85
CA TYR A 25 20.53 -16.01 -32.79
C TYR A 25 20.65 -15.00 -33.92
N MET A 26 21.87 -14.66 -34.30
CA MET A 26 22.10 -13.81 -35.46
C MET A 26 21.63 -14.46 -36.76
N GLU A 27 21.84 -15.77 -36.93
CA GLU A 27 21.31 -16.56 -38.05
C GLU A 27 19.79 -16.47 -38.12
N TYR A 28 19.05 -16.64 -37.01
CA TYR A 28 17.59 -16.45 -37.04
C TYR A 28 17.15 -15.03 -37.43
N ILE A 29 17.91 -14.00 -37.05
CA ILE A 29 17.62 -12.62 -37.44
C ILE A 29 17.89 -12.43 -38.94
N LEU A 30 19.00 -12.98 -39.44
CA LEU A 30 19.36 -12.92 -40.85
C LEU A 30 18.37 -13.71 -41.71
N ASP A 31 17.95 -14.90 -41.30
CA ASP A 31 16.90 -15.70 -41.94
C ASP A 31 15.61 -14.88 -42.08
N TYR A 32 15.18 -14.27 -40.97
CA TYR A 32 14.00 -13.41 -40.98
C TYR A 32 14.17 -12.21 -41.91
N GLY A 33 15.35 -11.57 -41.90
CA GLY A 33 15.66 -10.43 -42.75
C GLY A 33 15.66 -10.79 -44.24
N PHE A 34 16.38 -11.85 -44.61
CA PHE A 34 16.52 -12.29 -46.00
C PHE A 34 15.21 -12.83 -46.57
N ASP A 35 14.42 -13.58 -45.80
CA ASP A 35 13.08 -14.03 -46.20
C ASP A 35 12.18 -12.84 -46.56
N ARG A 36 12.19 -11.79 -45.73
CA ARG A 36 11.41 -10.56 -45.96
C ARG A 36 11.91 -9.72 -47.13
N LEU A 37 13.20 -9.79 -47.43
CA LEU A 37 13.79 -9.17 -48.62
C LEU A 37 13.52 -10.00 -49.90
N GLY A 38 12.95 -11.20 -49.78
CA GLY A 38 12.60 -12.06 -50.92
C GLY A 38 13.74 -12.94 -51.40
N ALA A 39 14.77 -13.19 -50.58
CA ALA A 39 15.76 -14.21 -50.85
C ALA A 39 15.10 -15.60 -50.74
N SER A 40 15.39 -16.50 -51.68
CA SER A 40 14.79 -17.84 -51.70
C SER A 40 15.70 -18.84 -51.00
N SER A 41 16.73 -19.35 -51.71
CA SER A 41 17.68 -20.35 -51.21
C SER A 41 19.09 -19.79 -51.02
N GLU A 42 19.46 -18.76 -51.79
CA GLU A 42 20.72 -18.04 -51.69
C GLU A 42 20.43 -16.55 -51.87
N VAL A 43 21.26 -15.68 -51.28
CA VAL A 43 21.06 -14.23 -51.39
C VAL A 43 21.42 -13.71 -52.79
N GLY A 44 22.42 -14.32 -53.46
CA GLY A 44 22.79 -14.00 -54.84
C GLY A 44 23.31 -12.57 -55.09
N HIS A 45 23.43 -11.74 -54.06
CA HIS A 45 23.82 -10.33 -54.14
C HIS A 45 24.96 -10.01 -53.15
N PRO A 46 25.91 -9.12 -53.50
CA PRO A 46 26.90 -8.64 -52.56
C PRO A 46 26.26 -8.02 -51.31
N ILE A 47 26.82 -8.28 -50.14
CA ILE A 47 26.33 -7.74 -48.87
C ILE A 47 27.34 -6.72 -48.32
N LEU A 48 26.84 -5.51 -48.04
CA LEU A 48 27.50 -4.57 -47.16
C LEU A 48 26.88 -4.68 -45.77
N MET A 49 27.68 -5.03 -44.78
CA MET A 49 27.24 -5.20 -43.40
C MET A 49 27.94 -4.20 -42.49
N THR A 50 27.18 -3.56 -41.61
CA THR A 50 27.73 -2.66 -40.61
C THR A 50 28.34 -3.45 -39.45
N GLU A 51 29.40 -2.92 -38.86
CA GLU A 51 30.06 -3.45 -37.66
C GLU A 51 30.50 -2.33 -36.71
N CYS A 52 30.78 -2.68 -35.46
CA CYS A 52 31.31 -1.76 -34.46
C CYS A 52 32.79 -1.40 -34.72
N GLU A 53 33.22 -0.26 -34.18
CA GLU A 53 34.62 0.15 -34.24
C GLU A 53 35.53 -0.90 -33.58
N CYS A 54 36.60 -1.28 -34.28
CA CYS A 54 37.57 -2.27 -33.81
C CYS A 54 36.96 -3.64 -33.47
N ASN A 55 35.92 -4.06 -34.22
CA ASN A 55 35.28 -5.38 -34.10
C ASN A 55 36.31 -6.54 -34.05
N PRO A 56 36.20 -7.49 -33.10
CA PRO A 56 37.11 -8.62 -33.01
C PRO A 56 37.17 -9.45 -34.30
N SER A 57 38.38 -9.82 -34.73
CA SER A 57 38.59 -10.63 -35.94
C SER A 57 37.80 -11.93 -35.91
N PHE A 58 37.65 -12.56 -34.73
CA PHE A 58 36.85 -13.76 -34.56
C PHE A 58 35.37 -13.53 -34.90
N SER A 59 34.77 -12.44 -34.40
CA SER A 59 33.37 -12.12 -34.68
C SER A 59 33.15 -11.85 -36.17
N ARG A 60 34.07 -11.10 -36.78
CA ARG A 60 34.06 -10.82 -38.22
C ARG A 60 34.24 -12.09 -39.07
N ALA A 61 35.13 -13.00 -38.68
CA ALA A 61 35.35 -14.27 -39.36
C ALA A 61 34.12 -15.18 -39.30
N ARG A 62 33.51 -15.32 -38.13
CA ARG A 62 32.28 -16.10 -37.96
C ARG A 62 31.11 -15.52 -38.75
N MET A 63 30.98 -14.20 -38.78
CA MET A 63 29.97 -13.54 -39.61
C MET A 63 30.22 -13.80 -41.10
N ALA A 64 31.47 -13.69 -41.56
CA ALA A 64 31.81 -13.96 -42.96
C ALA A 64 31.57 -15.43 -43.34
N GLU A 65 31.97 -16.37 -42.49
CA GLU A 65 31.70 -17.80 -42.65
C GLU A 65 30.21 -18.08 -42.77
N LEU A 66 29.39 -17.52 -41.88
CA LEU A 66 27.93 -17.63 -41.91
C LEU A 66 27.36 -17.09 -43.23
N LEU A 67 27.75 -15.87 -43.64
CA LEU A 67 27.26 -15.25 -44.87
C LEU A 67 27.67 -16.02 -46.13
N PHE A 68 28.89 -16.54 -46.19
CA PHE A 68 29.36 -17.29 -47.35
C PHE A 68 28.82 -18.70 -47.43
N GLU A 69 29.00 -19.49 -46.36
CA GLU A 69 28.76 -20.93 -46.38
C GLU A 69 27.27 -21.27 -46.17
N THR A 70 26.53 -20.46 -45.39
CA THR A 70 25.09 -20.70 -45.17
C THR A 70 24.23 -19.99 -46.22
N TYR A 71 24.53 -18.72 -46.53
CA TYR A 71 23.66 -17.88 -47.37
C TYR A 71 24.12 -17.72 -48.83
N GLY A 72 25.26 -18.29 -49.21
CA GLY A 72 25.74 -18.27 -50.60
C GLY A 72 26.04 -16.86 -51.12
N VAL A 73 26.48 -15.95 -50.25
CA VAL A 73 26.73 -14.55 -50.61
C VAL A 73 27.93 -14.46 -51.57
N PRO A 74 27.84 -13.77 -52.73
CA PRO A 74 28.93 -13.73 -53.70
C PRO A 74 30.16 -12.95 -53.22
N SER A 75 29.95 -11.85 -52.48
CA SER A 75 31.03 -11.03 -51.92
C SER A 75 30.52 -10.18 -50.76
N ILE A 76 31.41 -9.87 -49.81
CA ILE A 76 31.07 -9.18 -48.56
C ILE A 76 31.93 -7.93 -48.42
N ALA A 77 31.35 -6.88 -47.85
CA ALA A 77 32.07 -5.74 -47.31
C ALA A 77 31.59 -5.48 -45.87
N PHE A 78 32.54 -5.21 -44.97
CA PHE A 78 32.27 -4.70 -43.64
C PHE A 78 32.62 -3.22 -43.54
N GLY A 79 31.81 -2.44 -42.82
CA GLY A 79 32.08 -1.02 -42.57
C GLY A 79 31.39 -0.51 -41.31
N ILE A 80 31.82 0.65 -40.83
CA ILE A 80 31.36 1.26 -39.60
C ILE A 80 30.16 2.16 -39.91
N ASP A 81 29.07 1.95 -39.19
CA ASP A 81 27.81 2.68 -39.31
C ASP A 81 27.97 4.20 -39.08
N ASN A 82 28.74 4.60 -38.08
CA ASN A 82 29.08 5.99 -37.78
C ASN A 82 29.80 6.66 -38.95
N ALA A 83 30.73 5.95 -39.60
CA ALA A 83 31.42 6.46 -40.77
C ALA A 83 30.49 6.61 -41.98
N PHE A 84 29.55 5.69 -42.18
CA PHE A 84 28.51 5.85 -43.20
C PHE A 84 27.59 7.04 -42.93
N SER A 85 27.14 7.22 -41.68
CA SER A 85 26.33 8.38 -41.27
C SER A 85 27.06 9.69 -41.50
N TYR A 86 28.35 9.75 -41.12
CA TYR A 86 29.20 10.92 -41.34
C TYR A 86 29.32 11.24 -42.82
N LYS A 87 29.58 10.23 -43.65
CA LYS A 87 29.70 10.38 -45.11
C LYS A 87 28.41 10.86 -45.77
N TYR A 88 27.28 10.33 -45.32
CA TYR A 88 25.98 10.77 -45.82
C TYR A 88 25.73 12.24 -45.48
N ASN A 89 25.98 12.64 -44.23
CA ASN A 89 25.83 14.03 -43.79
C ASN A 89 26.86 14.97 -44.44
N GLN A 90 28.05 14.48 -44.77
CA GLN A 90 29.05 15.21 -45.56
C GLN A 90 28.50 15.54 -46.95
N LYS A 91 27.89 14.56 -47.62
CA LYS A 91 27.24 14.75 -48.93
C LYS A 91 26.07 15.75 -48.86
N LEU A 92 25.36 15.82 -47.74
CA LEU A 92 24.30 16.79 -47.51
C LEU A 92 24.83 18.21 -47.18
N GLY A 93 26.14 18.37 -46.97
CA GLY A 93 26.73 19.65 -46.58
C GLY A 93 26.62 19.99 -45.09
N ASN A 94 26.24 19.02 -44.25
CA ASN A 94 26.08 19.20 -42.81
C ASN A 94 27.43 19.19 -42.07
N CYS A 95 28.38 18.40 -42.55
CA CYS A 95 29.75 18.32 -42.03
C CYS A 95 30.80 18.41 -43.15
N GLY A 96 32.03 18.77 -42.77
CA GLY A 96 33.19 18.91 -43.67
C GLY A 96 33.99 17.61 -43.85
N GLU A 97 35.06 17.69 -44.63
CA GLU A 97 36.03 16.58 -44.79
C GLU A 97 36.81 16.29 -43.52
N ASP A 98 37.26 17.35 -42.84
CA ASP A 98 37.88 17.27 -41.52
C ASP A 98 36.79 17.53 -40.47
N GLY A 99 36.57 16.59 -39.57
CA GLY A 99 35.57 16.74 -38.51
C GLY A 99 35.58 15.62 -37.47
N LEU A 100 34.67 15.67 -36.52
CA LEU A 100 34.47 14.62 -35.51
C LEU A 100 33.06 14.08 -35.63
N ALA A 101 32.89 12.78 -35.48
CA ALA A 101 31.59 12.16 -35.29
C ALA A 101 31.46 11.68 -33.85
N ILE A 102 30.40 12.13 -33.16
CA ILE A 102 30.00 11.64 -31.84
C ILE A 102 28.78 10.75 -32.08
N SER A 103 28.96 9.44 -31.93
CA SER A 103 27.89 8.45 -32.06
C SER A 103 27.36 8.09 -30.68
N CYS A 104 26.09 8.39 -30.43
CA CYS A 104 25.40 8.07 -29.19
C CYS A 104 24.42 6.91 -29.43
N GLU A 105 24.88 5.67 -29.27
CA GLU A 105 24.17 4.46 -29.69
C GLU A 105 23.38 3.83 -28.54
N HIS A 106 22.99 2.55 -28.72
CA HIS A 106 22.23 1.79 -27.74
C HIS A 106 23.12 1.26 -26.61
N GLY A 107 24.14 0.44 -26.89
CA GLY A 107 25.02 -0.11 -25.86
C GLY A 107 26.16 0.83 -25.49
N THR A 108 26.81 1.38 -26.51
CA THR A 108 28.07 2.12 -26.42
C THR A 108 27.93 3.53 -27.02
N CYS A 109 28.92 4.38 -26.77
CA CYS A 109 29.07 5.64 -27.48
C CYS A 109 30.50 5.77 -28.01
N HIS A 110 30.65 6.40 -29.17
CA HIS A 110 31.91 6.51 -29.90
C HIS A 110 32.22 7.96 -30.28
N VAL A 111 33.50 8.32 -30.24
CA VAL A 111 34.01 9.56 -30.84
C VAL A 111 35.06 9.21 -31.87
N VAL A 112 34.76 9.50 -33.14
CA VAL A 112 35.61 9.14 -34.28
C VAL A 112 36.04 10.41 -35.02
N PRO A 113 37.35 10.74 -35.06
CA PRO A 113 37.84 11.82 -35.89
C PRO A 113 37.94 11.42 -37.35
N PHE A 114 37.65 12.37 -38.24
CA PHE A 114 37.77 12.25 -39.70
C PHE A 114 38.79 13.26 -40.21
N LEU A 115 39.75 12.79 -40.99
CA LEU A 115 40.75 13.61 -41.67
C LEU A 115 40.73 13.31 -43.16
N LYS A 116 40.65 14.36 -43.98
CA LYS A 116 40.53 14.23 -45.45
C LYS A 116 39.40 13.26 -45.83
N GLY A 117 38.32 13.30 -45.04
CA GLY A 117 37.18 12.43 -45.18
C GLY A 117 37.41 10.96 -44.80
N GLN A 118 38.51 10.54 -44.17
CA GLN A 118 38.65 9.15 -43.70
C GLN A 118 38.64 9.09 -42.17
N PRO A 119 38.01 8.06 -41.56
CA PRO A 119 38.02 7.89 -40.13
C PRO A 119 39.43 7.52 -39.65
N VAL A 120 39.87 8.14 -38.55
CA VAL A 120 41.17 7.90 -37.92
C VAL A 120 40.97 7.04 -36.68
N LEU A 121 40.90 5.72 -36.88
CA LEU A 121 40.56 4.77 -35.82
C LEU A 121 41.57 4.76 -34.65
N GLY A 122 42.85 5.09 -34.90
CA GLY A 122 43.86 5.20 -33.84
C GLY A 122 43.58 6.31 -32.81
N ALA A 123 42.75 7.29 -33.16
CA ALA A 123 42.29 8.34 -32.26
C ALA A 123 40.81 8.21 -31.88
N CYS A 124 40.17 7.09 -32.22
CA CYS A 124 38.81 6.78 -31.79
C CYS A 124 38.76 6.61 -30.26
N CYS A 125 37.66 7.04 -29.64
CA CYS A 125 37.36 6.76 -28.25
C CYS A 125 36.02 6.03 -28.16
N ARG A 126 35.91 5.08 -27.22
CA ARG A 126 34.68 4.35 -26.89
C ARG A 126 34.39 4.47 -25.40
N THR A 127 33.12 4.59 -25.05
CA THR A 127 32.61 4.29 -23.71
C THR A 127 31.54 3.21 -23.80
N ASN A 128 31.47 2.35 -22.78
CA ASN A 128 30.47 1.30 -22.63
C ASN A 128 29.20 1.83 -21.95
N VAL A 129 28.84 3.07 -22.26
CA VAL A 129 27.60 3.69 -21.79
C VAL A 129 26.85 4.19 -23.00
N GLY A 130 25.54 3.94 -23.03
CA GLY A 130 24.67 4.24 -24.16
C GLY A 130 23.21 4.31 -23.74
N GLY A 131 22.31 4.34 -24.71
CA GLY A 131 20.87 4.42 -24.48
C GLY A 131 20.26 3.28 -23.66
N PHE A 132 20.87 2.09 -23.67
CA PHE A 132 20.54 0.94 -22.82
C PHE A 132 20.73 1.31 -21.35
N HIS A 133 21.92 1.76 -20.99
CA HIS A 133 22.26 2.15 -19.62
C HIS A 133 21.35 3.25 -19.07
N VAL A 134 20.95 4.21 -19.90
CA VAL A 134 19.95 5.23 -19.54
C VAL A 134 18.59 4.60 -19.21
N THR A 135 18.11 3.67 -20.05
CA THR A 135 16.85 2.96 -19.81
C THR A 135 16.92 2.11 -18.54
N ASP A 136 18.02 1.38 -18.32
CA ASP A 136 18.15 0.50 -17.16
C ASP A 136 18.23 1.29 -15.87
N PHE A 137 18.96 2.39 -15.88
CA PHE A 137 19.03 3.26 -14.72
C PHE A 137 17.65 3.86 -14.40
N LEU A 138 16.89 4.31 -15.41
CA LEU A 138 15.51 4.77 -15.21
C LEU A 138 14.63 3.68 -14.60
N ARG A 139 14.68 2.46 -15.16
CA ARG A 139 13.91 1.31 -14.66
C ARG A 139 14.25 0.99 -13.21
N GLN A 140 15.54 0.94 -12.87
CA GLN A 140 16.02 0.68 -11.51
C GLN A 140 15.54 1.76 -10.54
N LEU A 141 15.66 3.05 -10.90
CA LEU A 141 15.21 4.15 -10.07
C LEU A 141 13.69 4.12 -9.82
N LEU A 142 12.88 3.87 -10.86
CA LEU A 142 11.43 3.76 -10.72
C LEU A 142 11.03 2.56 -9.86
N THR A 143 11.72 1.43 -10.02
CA THR A 143 11.52 0.21 -9.22
C THR A 143 11.79 0.47 -7.74
N LEU A 144 12.88 1.19 -7.42
CA LEU A 144 13.23 1.56 -6.06
C LEU A 144 12.26 2.59 -5.47
N LYS A 145 11.78 3.52 -6.28
CA LYS A 145 10.83 4.58 -5.86
C LYS A 145 9.42 4.06 -5.65
N TYR A 146 8.98 3.07 -6.44
CA TYR A 146 7.63 2.52 -6.42
C TYR A 146 7.64 0.98 -6.27
N PRO A 147 8.00 0.45 -5.09
CA PRO A 147 8.17 -0.99 -4.88
C PRO A 147 6.88 -1.81 -5.04
N TYR A 148 5.70 -1.21 -4.85
CA TYR A 148 4.42 -1.89 -5.07
C TYR A 148 4.07 -2.08 -6.55
N HIS A 149 4.73 -1.32 -7.44
CA HIS A 149 4.47 -1.30 -8.87
C HIS A 149 5.61 -1.90 -9.70
N MET A 150 6.56 -2.61 -9.07
CA MET A 150 7.77 -3.13 -9.74
C MET A 150 7.46 -3.93 -11.01
N ALA A 151 6.39 -4.75 -10.99
CA ALA A 151 5.98 -5.56 -12.14
C ALA A 151 5.55 -4.73 -13.36
N ASN A 152 5.18 -3.47 -13.18
CA ASN A 152 4.78 -2.58 -14.26
C ASN A 152 5.98 -1.91 -14.97
N PHE A 153 7.16 -1.89 -14.34
CA PHE A 153 8.36 -1.28 -14.93
C PHE A 153 9.13 -2.28 -15.79
N THR A 154 8.49 -2.73 -16.89
CA THR A 154 9.17 -3.56 -17.90
C THR A 154 10.23 -2.74 -18.64
N TRP A 155 11.13 -3.43 -19.34
CA TRP A 155 12.20 -2.79 -20.11
C TRP A 155 11.63 -1.86 -21.20
N GLU A 156 10.68 -2.38 -21.96
CA GLU A 156 10.03 -1.70 -23.07
C GLU A 156 9.33 -0.44 -22.56
N LYS A 157 8.68 -0.53 -21.39
CA LYS A 157 7.99 0.63 -20.83
C LYS A 157 8.96 1.69 -20.33
N ALA A 158 10.05 1.29 -19.68
CA ALA A 158 11.10 2.23 -19.31
C ALA A 158 11.71 2.90 -20.54
N GLU A 159 11.88 2.17 -21.65
CA GLU A 159 12.41 2.72 -22.90
C GLU A 159 11.45 3.74 -23.53
N GLU A 160 10.14 3.47 -23.51
CA GLU A 160 9.11 4.41 -23.96
C GLU A 160 9.12 5.69 -23.11
N LEU A 161 9.09 5.55 -21.78
CA LEU A 161 9.13 6.69 -20.85
C LEU A 161 10.41 7.52 -21.04
N LYS A 162 11.55 6.86 -21.29
CA LYS A 162 12.81 7.53 -21.62
C LYS A 162 12.65 8.37 -22.89
N LYS A 163 12.13 7.80 -23.98
CA LYS A 163 11.99 8.49 -25.27
C LYS A 163 11.01 9.67 -25.19
N GLU A 164 9.94 9.53 -24.42
CA GLU A 164 8.88 10.55 -24.34
C GLU A 164 9.16 11.66 -23.33
N HIS A 165 9.87 11.36 -22.24
CA HIS A 165 9.93 12.27 -21.09
C HIS A 165 11.35 12.67 -20.69
N CYS A 166 12.38 11.91 -21.01
CA CYS A 166 13.74 12.26 -20.61
C CYS A 166 14.35 13.36 -21.51
N TYR A 167 15.26 14.13 -20.94
CA TYR A 167 16.00 15.20 -21.61
C TYR A 167 17.36 15.38 -20.95
N VAL A 168 18.29 16.02 -21.66
CA VAL A 168 19.62 16.36 -21.14
C VAL A 168 19.59 17.80 -20.64
N ALA A 169 19.93 18.01 -19.36
CA ALA A 169 20.04 19.34 -18.80
C ALA A 169 21.32 20.04 -19.30
N LEU A 170 21.28 21.37 -19.48
CA LEU A 170 22.47 22.15 -19.87
C LEU A 170 23.51 22.19 -18.75
N ASP A 171 23.06 22.45 -17.52
CA ASP A 171 23.85 22.32 -16.30
C ASP A 171 23.09 21.44 -15.30
N TYR A 172 23.65 20.27 -15.02
CA TYR A 172 23.03 19.26 -14.19
C TYR A 172 22.81 19.75 -12.75
N LEU A 173 23.76 20.51 -12.19
CA LEU A 173 23.69 20.97 -10.80
C LEU A 173 22.61 22.04 -10.64
N SER A 174 22.51 23.00 -11.55
CA SER A 174 21.43 23.98 -11.54
C SER A 174 20.06 23.33 -11.68
N GLU A 175 19.92 22.34 -12.59
CA GLU A 175 18.64 21.62 -12.75
C GLU A 175 18.27 20.86 -11.47
N LEU A 176 19.24 20.26 -10.78
CA LEU A 176 19.02 19.61 -9.49
C LEU A 176 18.57 20.60 -8.40
N GLN A 177 19.10 21.83 -8.39
CA GLN A 177 18.69 22.86 -7.42
C GLN A 177 17.24 23.30 -7.63
N ILE A 178 16.75 23.33 -8.86
CA ILE A 178 15.34 23.63 -9.16
C ILE A 178 14.43 22.61 -8.47
N PHE A 179 14.70 21.31 -8.65
CA PHE A 179 13.94 20.24 -8.00
C PHE A 179 14.05 20.20 -6.48
N LYS A 180 15.08 20.83 -5.91
CA LYS A 180 15.28 20.93 -4.46
C LYS A 180 14.58 22.15 -3.86
N ASN A 181 14.68 23.31 -4.50
CA ASN A 181 14.35 24.61 -3.90
C ASN A 181 13.09 25.25 -4.49
N ASN A 182 12.68 24.90 -5.72
CA ASN A 182 11.54 25.49 -6.42
C ASN A 182 10.47 24.43 -6.71
N LYS A 183 9.50 24.26 -5.80
CA LYS A 183 8.46 23.23 -5.92
C LYS A 183 7.55 23.44 -7.13
N GLU A 184 7.16 24.68 -7.43
CA GLU A 184 6.24 24.98 -8.54
C GLU A 184 6.85 24.59 -9.89
N GLU A 185 8.11 25.00 -10.14
CA GLU A 185 8.81 24.66 -11.38
C GLU A 185 9.14 23.16 -11.45
N ALA A 186 9.47 22.53 -10.32
CA ALA A 186 9.69 21.09 -10.24
C ALA A 186 8.42 20.29 -10.58
N GLU A 187 7.24 20.75 -10.13
CA GLU A 187 5.95 20.15 -10.46
C GLU A 187 5.60 20.32 -11.95
N GLU A 188 5.85 21.50 -12.54
CA GLU A 188 5.66 21.75 -13.98
C GLU A 188 6.54 20.82 -14.85
N LYS A 189 7.78 20.60 -14.39
CA LYS A 189 8.74 19.67 -15.00
C LYS A 189 8.50 18.22 -14.61
N THR A 190 7.57 17.89 -13.71
CA THR A 190 7.27 16.50 -13.40
C THR A 190 6.28 15.95 -14.41
N ARG A 191 6.54 14.73 -14.90
CA ARG A 191 5.63 13.99 -15.79
C ARG A 191 5.02 12.84 -15.02
N TYR A 192 3.80 12.49 -15.38
CA TYR A 192 3.04 11.47 -14.67
C TYR A 192 2.58 10.39 -15.64
N TRP A 193 2.82 9.15 -15.26
CA TRP A 193 2.33 7.98 -15.95
C TRP A 193 1.26 7.29 -15.10
N GLN A 194 0.04 7.23 -15.62
CA GLN A 194 -1.09 6.60 -14.93
C GLN A 194 -1.10 5.10 -15.22
N LEU A 195 -1.02 4.27 -14.18
CA LEU A 195 -1.22 2.83 -14.28
C LEU A 195 -2.72 2.49 -14.34
N PRO A 196 -3.08 1.34 -14.94
CA PRO A 196 -4.44 0.83 -14.90
C PRO A 196 -4.92 0.71 -13.45
N TRP A 197 -6.04 1.38 -13.15
CA TRP A 197 -6.69 1.31 -11.85
C TRP A 197 -8.19 1.13 -12.04
N VAL A 198 -8.77 0.17 -11.32
CA VAL A 198 -10.21 -0.05 -11.28
C VAL A 198 -10.69 0.38 -9.90
N PRO A 199 -11.60 1.36 -9.78
CA PRO A 199 -12.12 1.76 -8.49
C PRO A 199 -12.80 0.57 -7.80
N PRO A 200 -12.65 0.41 -6.48
CA PRO A 200 -13.38 -0.62 -5.76
C PRO A 200 -14.89 -0.40 -5.99
N PRO A 201 -15.68 -1.48 -6.14
CA PRO A 201 -17.13 -1.35 -6.29
C PRO A 201 -17.66 -0.57 -5.08
N LYS A 202 -18.38 0.51 -5.36
CA LYS A 202 -19.10 1.22 -4.30
C LYS A 202 -20.19 0.27 -3.82
N GLU A 203 -20.15 -0.11 -2.55
CA GLU A 203 -21.31 -0.73 -1.91
C GLU A 203 -22.42 0.34 -1.91
N GLU A 204 -23.36 0.21 -2.85
CA GLU A 204 -24.55 1.04 -2.83
C GLU A 204 -25.29 0.73 -1.53
N PRO A 205 -25.76 1.74 -0.79
CA PRO A 205 -26.59 1.48 0.37
C PRO A 205 -27.76 0.59 -0.05
N PRO A 206 -28.14 -0.43 0.76
CA PRO A 206 -29.21 -1.33 0.40
C PRO A 206 -30.45 -0.53 0.02
N SER A 207 -30.99 -0.82 -1.16
CA SER A 207 -32.21 -0.18 -1.69
C SER A 207 -33.31 -0.16 -0.62
N GLU A 208 -34.16 0.87 -0.62
CA GLU A 208 -35.33 0.95 0.27
C GLU A 208 -36.15 -0.35 0.26
N GLU A 209 -36.19 -1.04 -0.90
CA GLU A 209 -36.86 -2.32 -1.07
C GLU A 209 -36.13 -3.48 -0.34
N GLU A 210 -34.80 -3.50 -0.34
CA GLU A 210 -34.03 -4.49 0.42
C GLU A 210 -34.09 -4.24 1.93
N LEU A 211 -34.09 -2.96 2.34
CA LEU A 211 -34.27 -2.57 3.73
C LEU A 211 -35.67 -2.97 4.23
N ALA A 212 -36.70 -2.72 3.42
CA ALA A 212 -38.07 -3.14 3.68
C ALA A 212 -38.21 -4.66 3.72
N ARG A 213 -37.53 -5.40 2.84
CA ARG A 213 -37.51 -6.87 2.85
C ARG A 213 -36.85 -7.44 4.10
N LYS A 214 -35.72 -6.87 4.54
CA LYS A 214 -35.07 -7.25 5.81
C LYS A 214 -35.93 -6.89 7.02
N ALA A 215 -36.58 -5.73 7.02
CA ALA A 215 -37.51 -5.33 8.08
C ALA A 215 -38.72 -6.27 8.15
N ALA A 216 -39.34 -6.61 7.01
CA ALA A 216 -40.45 -7.55 6.92
C ALA A 216 -40.07 -8.98 7.34
N LEU A 217 -38.84 -9.42 7.03
CA LEU A 217 -38.32 -10.70 7.52
C LEU A 217 -38.12 -10.69 9.04
N ARG A 218 -37.59 -9.60 9.59
CA ARG A 218 -37.41 -9.42 11.04
C ARG A 218 -38.75 -9.36 11.77
N GLU A 219 -39.74 -8.71 11.18
CA GLU A 219 -41.11 -8.63 11.69
C GLU A 219 -41.80 -9.99 11.66
N LYS A 220 -41.76 -10.71 10.52
CA LYS A 220 -42.28 -12.08 10.42
C LYS A 220 -41.60 -13.04 11.39
N ALA A 221 -40.29 -12.92 11.59
CA ALA A 221 -39.56 -13.69 12.59
C ALA A 221 -40.03 -13.36 14.02
N GLY A 222 -40.21 -12.08 14.33
CA GLY A 222 -40.77 -11.62 15.60
C GLY A 222 -42.20 -12.12 15.83
N GLN A 223 -43.03 -12.14 14.79
CA GLN A 223 -44.41 -12.63 14.84
C GLN A 223 -44.47 -14.14 15.11
N ARG A 224 -43.67 -14.95 14.41
CA ARG A 224 -43.53 -16.39 14.69
C ARG A 224 -43.09 -16.67 16.12
N LEU A 225 -42.18 -15.86 16.66
CA LEU A 225 -41.71 -16.00 18.03
C LEU A 225 -42.81 -15.68 19.05
N ARG A 226 -43.64 -14.66 18.79
CA ARG A 226 -44.82 -14.32 19.60
C ARG A 226 -45.89 -15.41 19.53
N GLU A 227 -46.14 -15.98 18.36
CA GLU A 227 -47.09 -17.09 18.15
C GLU A 227 -46.63 -18.35 18.88
N MET A 228 -45.35 -18.74 18.77
CA MET A 228 -44.79 -19.85 19.56
C MET A 228 -44.89 -19.60 21.07
N ALA A 229 -44.62 -18.36 21.52
CA ALA A 229 -44.76 -18.00 22.93
C ALA A 229 -46.23 -18.02 23.40
N ALA A 230 -47.18 -17.65 22.54
CA ALA A 230 -48.61 -17.74 22.83
C ALA A 230 -49.08 -19.20 22.89
N ALA A 231 -48.66 -20.05 21.95
CA ALA A 231 -49.00 -21.47 21.93
C ALA A 231 -48.41 -22.22 23.14
N LYS A 232 -47.17 -21.91 23.55
CA LYS A 232 -46.59 -22.46 24.79
C LYS A 232 -47.35 -22.00 26.03
N ARG A 233 -47.80 -20.73 26.05
CA ARG A 233 -48.63 -20.21 27.15
C ARG A 233 -49.98 -20.91 27.21
N SER A 234 -50.67 -21.11 26.09
CA SER A 234 -51.96 -21.81 26.07
C SER A 234 -51.84 -23.27 26.48
N GLN A 235 -50.79 -23.98 26.04
CA GLN A 235 -50.51 -25.34 26.50
C GLN A 235 -50.30 -25.41 28.02
N LYS A 236 -49.52 -24.46 28.56
CA LYS A 236 -49.28 -24.36 30.01
C LYS A 236 -50.56 -24.07 30.81
N ILE A 237 -51.47 -23.25 30.27
CA ILE A 237 -52.77 -22.99 30.89
C ILE A 237 -53.59 -24.27 30.97
N VAL A 238 -53.71 -25.02 29.87
CA VAL A 238 -54.46 -26.29 29.82
C VAL A 238 -53.86 -27.33 30.79
N GLU A 239 -52.53 -27.42 30.86
CA GLU A 239 -51.85 -28.32 31.79
C GLU A 239 -52.12 -27.96 33.25
N LEU A 240 -52.06 -26.67 33.59
CA LEU A 240 -52.34 -26.18 34.94
C LEU A 240 -53.82 -26.35 35.32
N GLU A 241 -54.76 -26.18 34.38
CA GLU A 241 -56.19 -26.46 34.62
C GLU A 241 -56.44 -27.94 34.89
N LYS A 242 -55.80 -28.83 34.12
CA LYS A 242 -55.90 -30.28 34.34
C LYS A 242 -55.29 -30.70 35.68
N GLN A 243 -54.16 -30.10 36.06
CA GLN A 243 -53.54 -30.33 37.36
C GLN A 243 -54.43 -29.86 38.51
N LEU A 244 -55.08 -28.69 38.38
CA LEU A 244 -56.00 -28.19 39.40
C LEU A 244 -57.22 -29.09 39.54
N SER A 245 -57.87 -29.48 38.44
CA SER A 245 -59.01 -30.39 38.47
C SER A 245 -58.68 -31.74 39.13
N TYR A 246 -57.50 -32.29 38.87
CA TYR A 246 -57.05 -33.52 39.53
C TYR A 246 -56.81 -33.33 41.04
N LEU A 247 -56.21 -32.22 41.45
CA LEU A 247 -55.98 -31.92 42.87
C LEU A 247 -57.27 -31.63 43.63
N GLU A 248 -58.24 -30.98 42.99
CA GLU A 248 -59.59 -30.75 43.53
C GLU A 248 -60.34 -32.08 43.73
N GLU A 249 -60.30 -32.99 42.74
CA GLU A 249 -60.91 -34.32 42.83
C GLU A 249 -60.30 -35.17 43.96
N ILE A 250 -58.97 -35.12 44.14
CA ILE A 250 -58.32 -35.80 45.28
C ILE A 250 -58.73 -35.16 46.61
N THR A 251 -58.93 -33.85 46.65
CA THR A 251 -59.34 -33.15 47.89
C THR A 251 -60.76 -33.54 48.27
N GLU A 252 -61.67 -33.63 47.30
CA GLU A 252 -63.06 -34.07 47.50
C GLU A 252 -63.10 -35.53 47.97
N GLN A 253 -62.31 -36.42 47.35
CA GLN A 253 -62.15 -37.81 47.80
C GLN A 253 -61.58 -37.93 49.22
N LEU A 254 -60.71 -37.01 49.64
CA LEU A 254 -60.16 -36.98 51.00
C LEU A 254 -61.13 -36.41 52.04
N ASP A 255 -62.03 -35.52 51.64
CA ASP A 255 -63.04 -34.93 52.52
C ASP A 255 -64.21 -35.89 52.80
N GLU A 256 -64.46 -36.86 51.91
CA GLU A 256 -65.51 -37.88 52.04
C GLU A 256 -65.05 -39.22 52.66
N ALA A 257 -63.74 -39.44 52.83
CA ALA A 257 -63.16 -40.74 53.21
C ALA A 257 -63.00 -40.95 54.73
N GLU A 258 -63.14 -42.20 55.20
CA GLU A 258 -62.81 -42.59 56.57
C GLU A 258 -61.27 -42.61 56.80
N GLU A 259 -60.82 -42.53 58.07
CA GLU A 259 -59.39 -42.42 58.43
C GLU A 259 -58.49 -43.52 57.80
N SER A 260 -59.02 -44.73 57.61
CA SER A 260 -58.32 -45.86 56.98
C SER A 260 -58.18 -45.74 55.46
N GLU A 261 -59.10 -45.05 54.79
CA GLU A 261 -59.12 -44.83 53.34
C GLU A 261 -58.29 -43.60 52.93
N SER A 262 -58.25 -42.58 53.79
CA SER A 262 -57.45 -41.37 53.60
C SER A 262 -55.96 -41.65 53.40
N THR A 263 -55.41 -42.64 54.11
CA THR A 263 -54.00 -43.06 54.00
C THR A 263 -53.70 -43.78 52.69
N ALA A 264 -54.66 -44.53 52.13
CA ALA A 264 -54.52 -45.18 50.84
C ALA A 264 -54.61 -44.19 49.67
N ILE A 265 -55.49 -43.18 49.76
CA ILE A 265 -55.66 -42.12 48.74
C ILE A 265 -54.41 -41.21 48.67
N LEU A 266 -53.84 -40.84 49.82
CA LEU A 266 -52.58 -40.10 49.89
C LEU A 266 -51.40 -40.89 49.29
N GLY A 267 -51.30 -42.20 49.60
CA GLY A 267 -50.28 -43.09 49.04
C GLY A 267 -50.37 -43.24 47.51
N ARG A 268 -51.57 -43.27 46.93
CA ARG A 268 -51.78 -43.39 45.47
C ARG A 268 -51.57 -42.08 44.72
N SER A 269 -51.91 -40.94 45.33
CA SER A 269 -51.77 -39.61 44.72
C SER A 269 -50.34 -39.06 44.81
N GLY A 270 -49.49 -39.63 45.67
CA GLY A 270 -48.09 -39.23 45.84
C GLY A 270 -47.88 -38.03 46.76
N TYR A 271 -48.91 -37.63 47.52
CA TYR A 271 -48.85 -36.54 48.50
C TYR A 271 -48.83 -37.09 49.92
N LEU A 272 -48.07 -36.45 50.82
CA LEU A 272 -47.86 -36.94 52.18
C LEU A 272 -48.91 -36.42 53.17
N SER A 273 -49.63 -35.35 52.82
CA SER A 273 -50.69 -34.78 53.66
C SER A 273 -51.71 -33.97 52.88
N GLN A 274 -52.91 -33.81 53.44
CA GLN A 274 -53.95 -32.94 52.89
C GLN A 274 -53.52 -31.45 52.84
N GLN A 275 -52.64 -31.02 53.74
CA GLN A 275 -52.06 -29.66 53.72
C GLN A 275 -51.13 -29.44 52.52
N GLU A 276 -50.40 -30.48 52.11
CA GLU A 276 -49.50 -30.44 50.96
C GLU A 276 -50.29 -30.27 49.65
N ILE A 277 -51.42 -30.98 49.53
CA ILE A 277 -52.37 -30.86 48.40
C ILE A 277 -52.96 -29.44 48.35
N LYS A 278 -53.43 -28.88 49.48
CA LYS A 278 -53.92 -27.50 49.55
C LYS A 278 -52.86 -26.47 49.14
N SER A 279 -51.59 -26.70 49.50
CA SER A 279 -50.48 -25.85 49.08
C SER A 279 -50.16 -25.97 47.57
N ALA A 280 -50.31 -27.16 47.01
CA ALA A 280 -50.12 -27.43 45.59
C ALA A 280 -51.22 -26.77 44.74
N ILE A 281 -52.47 -26.82 45.19
CA ILE A 281 -53.61 -26.10 44.59
C ILE A 281 -53.32 -24.59 44.57
N LEU A 282 -52.82 -24.02 45.67
CA LEU A 282 -52.54 -22.58 45.76
C LEU A 282 -51.42 -22.15 44.80
N LYS A 283 -50.36 -22.96 44.68
CA LYS A 283 -49.25 -22.74 43.72
C LYS A 283 -49.68 -22.91 42.26
N ALA A 284 -50.48 -23.93 41.96
CA ALA A 284 -51.02 -24.17 40.62
C ALA A 284 -51.99 -23.06 40.20
N THR A 285 -52.84 -22.59 41.11
CA THR A 285 -53.77 -21.46 40.89
C THR A 285 -53.02 -20.16 40.62
N GLN A 286 -51.98 -19.85 41.40
CA GLN A 286 -51.15 -18.65 41.16
C GLN A 286 -50.40 -18.72 39.83
N SER A 287 -49.91 -19.90 39.47
CA SER A 287 -49.25 -20.16 38.18
C SER A 287 -50.23 -20.05 37.01
N LEU A 288 -51.48 -20.50 37.18
CA LEU A 288 -52.54 -20.40 36.19
C LEU A 288 -52.94 -18.95 35.94
N ARG A 289 -53.13 -18.15 37.00
CA ARG A 289 -53.43 -16.71 36.91
C ARG A 289 -52.34 -15.97 36.14
N LYS A 290 -51.07 -16.23 36.49
CA LYS A 290 -49.91 -15.66 35.79
C LYS A 290 -49.83 -16.07 34.32
N ALA A 291 -50.23 -17.31 33.99
CA ALA A 291 -50.24 -17.81 32.62
C ALA A 291 -51.41 -17.26 31.77
N LYS A 292 -52.59 -17.02 32.39
CA LYS A 292 -53.76 -16.38 31.76
C LYS A 292 -53.62 -14.86 31.54
N GLY A 293 -52.53 -14.26 32.03
CA GLY A 293 -52.30 -12.81 31.92
C GLY A 293 -53.18 -12.00 32.85
N GLU A 294 -53.82 -12.63 33.83
CA GLU A 294 -54.54 -11.95 34.90
C GLU A 294 -53.48 -11.35 35.84
N SER A 295 -53.25 -10.04 35.72
CA SER A 295 -52.53 -9.28 36.73
C SER A 295 -53.31 -9.35 38.05
N ASN A 296 -52.63 -9.59 39.17
CA ASN A 296 -53.18 -9.17 40.47
C ASN A 296 -53.61 -7.71 40.30
N GLY A 297 -54.88 -7.39 40.58
CA GLY A 297 -55.53 -6.11 40.25
C GLY A 297 -54.85 -4.87 40.82
N ASN A 298 -53.73 -4.48 40.23
CA ASN A 298 -53.10 -3.19 40.35
C ASN A 298 -52.05 -3.10 39.23
N GLU A 299 -52.51 -2.69 38.05
CA GLU A 299 -51.76 -1.92 37.07
C GLU A 299 -52.58 -1.86 35.77
N GLU A 300 -53.46 -0.87 35.66
CA GLU A 300 -53.66 -0.24 34.37
C GLU A 300 -53.81 1.28 34.52
N LYS A 301 -52.95 1.95 33.74
CA LYS A 301 -53.02 3.33 33.21
C LYS A 301 -52.76 4.48 34.19
N ALA A 302 -51.68 5.21 33.93
CA ALA A 302 -51.77 6.51 33.23
C ALA A 302 -50.40 7.19 33.11
N ASP A 303 -50.13 7.77 31.95
CA ASP A 303 -49.41 9.04 31.84
C ASP A 303 -50.20 10.10 32.64
N ALA A 304 -49.65 10.54 33.77
CA ALA A 304 -50.15 11.68 34.53
C ALA A 304 -49.01 12.33 35.34
N SER A 305 -49.19 13.61 35.63
CA SER A 305 -48.15 14.54 36.08
C SER A 305 -47.45 14.14 37.38
N ALA A 306 -46.30 14.75 37.68
CA ALA A 306 -45.46 14.43 38.85
C ALA A 306 -46.16 14.51 40.22
N ALA A 307 -47.34 15.15 40.33
CA ALA A 307 -48.15 15.15 41.54
C ALA A 307 -49.00 13.87 41.71
N ASP A 308 -49.33 13.17 40.62
CA ASP A 308 -50.16 11.96 40.62
C ASP A 308 -49.35 10.67 40.82
N LYS A 309 -48.01 10.77 40.84
CA LYS A 309 -47.12 9.60 40.84
C LYS A 309 -47.03 8.89 42.21
N TYR A 310 -47.33 9.58 43.31
CA TYR A 310 -47.27 9.04 44.68
C TYR A 310 -48.38 9.60 45.60
N PRO A 311 -49.66 9.33 45.32
CA PRO A 311 -50.80 10.02 45.92
C PRO A 311 -51.00 9.75 47.43
N LEU A 312 -50.47 8.63 47.96
CA LEU A 312 -50.63 8.27 49.38
C LEU A 312 -49.58 8.93 50.29
N VAL A 313 -48.53 9.54 49.73
CA VAL A 313 -47.42 10.13 50.51
C VAL A 313 -47.86 11.39 51.28
N SER A 314 -48.88 12.12 50.78
CA SER A 314 -49.37 13.37 51.36
C SER A 314 -50.58 13.23 52.32
N VAL A 315 -51.14 12.03 52.48
CA VAL A 315 -52.31 11.78 53.35
C VAL A 315 -51.85 11.36 54.75
N PRO A 316 -52.34 11.96 55.86
CA PRO A 316 -51.96 11.59 57.22
C PRO A 316 -52.24 10.12 57.59
N ASP A 317 -51.41 9.51 58.44
CA ASP A 317 -51.50 8.08 58.78
C ASP A 317 -52.80 7.68 59.50
N GLU A 318 -53.48 8.64 60.12
CA GLU A 318 -54.73 8.44 60.88
C GLU A 318 -55.96 8.21 59.96
N GLU A 319 -55.85 8.56 58.68
CA GLU A 319 -56.93 8.47 57.69
C GLU A 319 -56.77 7.25 56.75
N LEU A 320 -55.78 6.38 56.98
CA LEU A 320 -55.40 5.30 56.07
C LEU A 320 -55.69 3.91 56.67
N THR A 321 -56.21 2.99 55.85
CA THR A 321 -56.38 1.58 56.26
C THR A 321 -55.02 0.87 56.41
N PRO A 322 -54.91 -0.22 57.20
CA PRO A 322 -53.64 -0.92 57.40
C PRO A 322 -52.97 -1.43 56.10
N GLU A 323 -53.76 -1.72 55.07
CA GLU A 323 -53.24 -2.05 53.73
C GLU A 323 -52.71 -0.81 52.99
N GLN A 324 -53.40 0.34 53.11
CA GLN A 324 -52.97 1.61 52.52
C GLN A 324 -51.71 2.18 53.19
N ILE A 325 -51.49 1.93 54.49
CA ILE A 325 -50.24 2.28 55.19
C ILE A 325 -49.05 1.48 54.63
N LYS A 326 -49.26 0.21 54.24
CA LYS A 326 -48.24 -0.64 53.63
C LYS A 326 -47.87 -0.16 52.22
N GLU A 327 -48.87 0.25 51.44
CA GLU A 327 -48.68 0.86 50.11
C GLU A 327 -48.00 2.23 50.20
N LYS A 328 -48.39 3.06 51.19
CA LYS A 328 -47.73 4.35 51.48
C LYS A 328 -46.25 4.17 51.80
N LYS A 329 -45.87 3.18 52.61
CA LYS A 329 -44.44 2.86 52.88
C LYS A 329 -43.66 2.50 51.62
N LYS A 330 -44.28 1.76 50.69
CA LYS A 330 -43.66 1.39 49.40
C LYS A 330 -43.52 2.61 48.48
N GLN A 331 -44.51 3.49 48.43
CA GLN A 331 -44.43 4.75 47.67
C GLN A 331 -43.38 5.70 48.24
N ILE A 332 -43.27 5.81 49.57
CA ILE A 332 -42.21 6.59 50.24
C ILE A 332 -40.83 6.05 49.87
N LEU A 333 -40.63 4.72 49.83
CA LEU A 333 -39.36 4.10 49.45
C LEU A 333 -38.98 4.40 47.98
N LEU A 334 -39.93 4.31 47.04
CA LEU A 334 -39.68 4.63 45.63
C LEU A 334 -39.41 6.13 45.41
N LYS A 335 -40.15 7.00 46.11
CA LYS A 335 -39.93 8.45 46.09
C LYS A 335 -38.56 8.80 46.66
N THR A 336 -38.17 8.25 47.81
CA THR A 336 -36.84 8.47 48.39
C THR A 336 -35.71 7.92 47.52
N THR A 337 -35.91 6.80 46.81
CA THR A 337 -34.88 6.25 45.91
C THR A 337 -34.68 7.12 44.67
N THR A 338 -35.76 7.65 44.08
CA THR A 338 -35.71 8.52 42.90
C THR A 338 -35.21 9.92 43.25
N GLU A 339 -35.68 10.50 44.35
CA GLU A 339 -35.16 11.75 44.91
C GLU A 339 -33.70 11.61 45.35
N GLY A 340 -33.29 10.46 45.87
CA GLY A 340 -31.89 10.16 46.21
C GLY A 340 -30.97 10.20 45.00
N LYS A 341 -31.38 9.60 43.87
CA LYS A 341 -30.63 9.68 42.60
C LYS A 341 -30.57 11.11 42.06
N LEU A 342 -31.67 11.86 42.18
CA LEU A 342 -31.74 13.23 41.68
C LEU A 342 -30.92 14.19 42.55
N ARG A 343 -30.93 14.03 43.88
CA ARG A 343 -30.04 14.72 44.81
C ARG A 343 -28.58 14.36 44.60
N ALA A 344 -28.25 13.10 44.32
CA ALA A 344 -26.87 12.71 43.99
C ALA A 344 -26.38 13.39 42.70
N LYS A 345 -27.25 13.50 41.68
CA LYS A 345 -26.95 14.22 40.44
C LYS A 345 -26.81 15.74 40.66
N GLN A 346 -27.70 16.34 41.45
CA GLN A 346 -27.62 17.76 41.83
C GLN A 346 -26.37 18.05 42.65
N LYS A 347 -26.03 17.21 43.64
CA LYS A 347 -24.83 17.35 44.45
C LYS A 347 -23.55 17.27 43.62
N ARG A 348 -23.47 16.36 42.64
CA ARG A 348 -22.34 16.29 41.70
C ARG A 348 -22.23 17.57 40.86
N ALA A 349 -23.36 18.09 40.36
CA ALA A 349 -23.38 19.35 39.60
C ALA A 349 -23.01 20.57 40.46
N GLU A 350 -23.45 20.61 41.73
CA GLU A 350 -23.08 21.67 42.68
C GLU A 350 -21.60 21.61 43.07
N GLU A 351 -21.06 20.41 43.33
CA GLU A 351 -19.63 20.20 43.61
C GLU A 351 -18.76 20.61 42.40
N GLU A 352 -19.21 20.31 41.18
CA GLU A 352 -18.52 20.71 39.94
C GLU A 352 -18.55 22.22 39.72
N ALA A 353 -19.71 22.87 39.93
CA ALA A 353 -19.85 24.32 39.83
C ALA A 353 -19.08 25.07 40.94
N LEU A 354 -18.97 24.51 42.15
CA LEU A 354 -18.16 25.07 43.23
C LEU A 354 -16.67 25.00 42.88
N ARG A 355 -16.21 23.86 42.33
CA ARG A 355 -14.82 23.69 41.86
C ARG A 355 -14.49 24.69 40.75
N GLU A 356 -15.41 24.89 39.81
CA GLU A 356 -15.21 25.86 38.72
C GLU A 356 -15.08 27.29 39.24
N LYS A 357 -15.92 27.70 40.21
CA LYS A 357 -15.80 29.01 40.86
C LYS A 357 -14.49 29.17 41.64
N GLN A 358 -14.03 28.13 42.35
CA GLN A 358 -12.75 28.16 43.06
C GLN A 358 -11.56 28.26 42.11
N GLU A 359 -11.62 27.58 40.96
CA GLU A 359 -10.59 27.67 39.92
C GLU A 359 -10.59 29.04 39.23
N GLU A 360 -11.76 29.63 39.01
CA GLU A 360 -11.90 30.98 38.44
C GLU A 360 -11.35 32.05 39.40
N GLN A 361 -11.57 31.89 40.71
CA GLN A 361 -10.95 32.73 41.74
C GLN A 361 -9.42 32.59 41.75
N LYS A 362 -8.88 31.36 41.74
CA LYS A 362 -7.43 31.12 41.66
C LYS A 362 -6.79 31.72 40.40
N ARG A 363 -7.48 31.59 39.26
CA ARG A 363 -7.07 32.20 37.98
C ARG A 363 -7.01 33.73 38.08
N ALA A 364 -7.97 34.35 38.76
CA ALA A 364 -8.02 35.80 38.94
C ALA A 364 -6.97 36.33 39.94
N GLU A 365 -6.66 35.56 40.98
CA GLU A 365 -5.69 35.95 42.02
C GLU A 365 -4.23 35.89 41.55
N ASN A 366 -3.83 34.81 40.85
CA ASN A 366 -2.48 34.70 40.29
C ASN A 366 -2.45 33.82 39.02
N PRO A 367 -2.51 34.43 37.82
CA PRO A 367 -2.56 33.70 36.55
C PRO A 367 -1.33 32.82 36.28
N GLU A 368 -0.14 33.26 36.69
CA GLU A 368 1.12 32.54 36.41
C GLU A 368 1.23 31.27 37.26
N LEU A 369 0.95 31.37 38.56
CA LEU A 369 0.93 30.20 39.46
C LEU A 369 -0.16 29.20 39.06
N TYR A 370 -1.34 29.68 38.66
CA TYR A 370 -2.42 28.81 38.19
C TYR A 370 -2.04 28.01 36.94
N LEU A 371 -1.32 28.65 36.00
CA LEU A 371 -0.82 27.98 34.79
C LEU A 371 0.27 26.96 35.10
N GLU A 372 1.17 27.27 36.04
CA GLU A 372 2.19 26.33 36.52
C GLU A 372 1.58 25.11 37.22
N GLU A 373 0.59 25.32 38.10
CA GLU A 373 -0.18 24.27 38.76
C GLU A 373 -0.91 23.38 37.75
N LEU A 374 -1.55 23.96 36.72
CA LEU A 374 -2.21 23.21 35.65
C LEU A 374 -1.23 22.34 34.86
N ARG A 375 -0.06 22.87 34.51
CA ARG A 375 0.99 22.12 33.80
C ARG A 375 1.56 20.98 34.64
N ALA A 376 1.80 21.21 35.93
CA ALA A 376 2.25 20.18 36.86
C ALA A 376 1.23 19.03 36.97
N ARG A 377 -0.05 19.39 37.13
CA ARG A 377 -1.15 18.43 37.24
C ARG A 377 -1.37 17.63 35.95
N TYR A 378 -1.24 18.28 34.78
CA TYR A 378 -1.23 17.61 33.48
C TYR A 378 -0.09 16.59 33.36
N SER A 379 1.12 16.97 33.77
CA SER A 379 2.29 16.07 33.70
C SER A 379 2.10 14.84 34.58
N GLU A 380 1.61 15.03 35.81
CA GLU A 380 1.36 13.93 36.75
C GLU A 380 0.31 12.94 36.21
N LEU A 381 -0.84 13.44 35.73
CA LEU A 381 -1.89 12.60 35.16
C LEU A 381 -1.43 11.89 33.89
N SER A 382 -0.68 12.58 33.02
CA SER A 382 -0.14 12.00 31.78
C SER A 382 0.87 10.88 32.07
N GLU A 383 1.73 11.02 33.08
CA GLU A 383 2.66 9.96 33.49
C GLU A 383 1.94 8.75 34.09
N LYS A 384 0.92 8.97 34.92
CA LYS A 384 0.07 7.88 35.44
C LYS A 384 -0.64 7.13 34.32
N PHE A 385 -1.09 7.83 33.28
CA PHE A 385 -1.73 7.22 32.10
C PHE A 385 -0.74 6.37 31.28
N GLU A 386 0.46 6.87 31.01
CA GLU A 386 1.51 6.13 30.29
C GLU A 386 2.03 4.92 31.08
N GLN A 387 2.21 5.03 32.39
CA GLN A 387 2.55 3.89 33.24
C GLN A 387 1.48 2.79 33.16
N ARG A 388 0.19 3.16 33.19
CA ARG A 388 -0.93 2.22 33.01
C ARG A 388 -0.91 1.57 31.62
N LYS A 389 -0.65 2.32 30.55
CA LYS A 389 -0.53 1.81 29.18
C LYS A 389 0.63 0.81 29.04
N ARG A 390 1.80 1.12 29.61
CA ARG A 390 2.96 0.21 29.64
C ARG A 390 2.68 -1.08 30.39
N GLN A 391 1.96 -1.02 31.51
CA GLN A 391 1.53 -2.20 32.26
C GLN A 391 0.55 -3.07 31.46
N LYS A 392 -0.37 -2.47 30.68
CA LYS A 392 -1.28 -3.21 29.78
C LYS A 392 -0.53 -3.87 28.59
N VAL A 393 0.49 -3.22 28.03
CA VAL A 393 1.26 -3.74 26.88
C VAL A 393 2.24 -4.85 27.28
N ASN A 394 2.91 -4.74 28.42
CA ASN A 394 3.85 -5.77 28.90
C ASN A 394 3.18 -7.08 29.36
N GLY A 395 1.88 -7.06 29.67
CA GLY A 395 1.11 -8.27 29.98
C GLY A 395 0.82 -9.18 28.78
N GLY A 396 1.11 -8.73 27.55
CA GLY A 396 0.80 -9.44 26.30
C GLY A 396 1.97 -10.21 25.66
N GLN A 397 3.19 -10.13 26.20
CA GLN A 397 4.37 -10.76 25.61
C GLN A 397 5.09 -11.66 26.62
N THR A 398 4.69 -12.94 26.66
CA THR A 398 5.60 -14.03 27.04
C THR A 398 5.72 -14.99 25.86
N ASN A 399 6.98 -15.31 25.55
CA ASN A 399 7.52 -15.95 24.36
C ASN A 399 6.74 -17.16 23.83
N GLY A 400 6.45 -17.15 22.53
CA GLY A 400 6.15 -18.35 21.75
C GLY A 400 7.44 -18.94 21.17
N ASN A 401 7.87 -20.10 21.69
CA ASN A 401 8.71 -21.02 20.92
C ASN A 401 8.32 -22.49 21.22
N HIS A 402 8.30 -23.27 20.14
CA HIS A 402 8.05 -24.71 19.98
C HIS A 402 6.62 -25.26 20.04
N GLY A 403 6.36 -26.09 19.03
CA GLY A 403 5.11 -26.81 18.80
C GLY A 403 5.07 -28.22 19.40
N SER A 404 4.00 -28.91 19.00
CA SER A 404 3.59 -30.28 19.33
C SER A 404 2.76 -30.47 20.61
N SER A 405 1.49 -30.78 20.37
CA SER A 405 0.63 -31.73 21.09
C SER A 405 0.62 -31.75 22.63
N GLY A 406 -0.52 -31.36 23.21
CA GLY A 406 -0.89 -31.72 24.58
C GLY A 406 -1.98 -30.81 25.10
N GLY A 407 -3.18 -31.35 25.36
CA GLY A 407 -4.31 -30.58 25.84
C GLY A 407 -4.04 -29.90 27.17
N VAL A 408 -4.17 -28.57 27.22
CA VAL A 408 -4.26 -27.80 28.46
C VAL A 408 -5.35 -26.74 28.28
N GLY A 409 -6.27 -26.72 29.24
CA GLY A 409 -7.56 -26.05 29.17
C GLY A 409 -7.51 -24.53 29.06
N ARG A 410 -8.62 -23.99 28.55
CA ARG A 410 -8.94 -22.58 28.25
C ARG A 410 -8.80 -21.58 29.42
N GLY A 411 -8.31 -21.99 30.60
CA GLY A 411 -8.37 -21.25 31.86
C GLY A 411 -7.15 -20.40 32.24
N GLU A 412 -6.01 -20.54 31.55
CA GLU A 412 -4.75 -19.89 31.99
C GLU A 412 -4.46 -18.51 31.36
N ARG A 413 -5.36 -17.96 30.54
CA ARG A 413 -5.21 -16.64 29.90
C ARG A 413 -6.05 -15.52 30.55
N LEU A 414 -6.23 -15.56 31.88
CA LEU A 414 -7.10 -14.63 32.60
C LEU A 414 -6.31 -13.88 33.68
N ASN A 415 -6.53 -12.56 33.79
CA ASN A 415 -5.95 -11.70 34.84
C ASN A 415 -6.46 -12.13 36.24
N ALA A 416 -5.79 -11.73 37.32
CA ALA A 416 -6.11 -12.13 38.70
C ALA A 416 -7.60 -11.91 39.06
N ALA A 417 -8.16 -10.74 38.71
CA ALA A 417 -9.58 -10.44 38.90
C ALA A 417 -10.51 -11.36 38.08
N GLN A 418 -10.10 -11.72 36.86
CA GLN A 418 -10.86 -12.63 36.00
C GLN A 418 -10.77 -14.09 36.47
N LYS A 419 -9.63 -14.50 37.05
CA LYS A 419 -9.45 -15.82 37.69
C LYS A 419 -10.27 -15.90 38.98
N GLU A 420 -10.31 -14.85 39.77
CA GLU A 420 -11.11 -14.78 41.00
C GLU A 420 -12.61 -14.76 40.68
N ARG A 421 -13.02 -14.04 39.63
CA ARG A 421 -14.38 -14.10 39.08
C ARG A 421 -14.76 -15.50 38.59
N MET A 422 -13.87 -16.17 37.84
CA MET A 422 -14.10 -17.56 37.41
C MET A 422 -14.13 -18.53 38.60
N ARG A 423 -13.32 -18.31 39.63
CA ARG A 423 -13.33 -19.11 40.86
C ARG A 423 -14.62 -18.92 41.63
N LEU A 424 -15.13 -17.69 41.74
CA LEU A 424 -16.41 -17.37 42.37
C LEU A 424 -17.60 -17.93 41.59
N LEU A 425 -17.58 -17.83 40.25
CA LEU A 425 -18.57 -18.45 39.37
C LEU A 425 -18.53 -19.98 39.47
N ALA A 426 -17.34 -20.57 39.48
CA ALA A 426 -17.16 -22.02 39.61
C ALA A 426 -17.60 -22.52 41.00
N SER A 427 -17.24 -21.83 42.09
CA SER A 427 -17.71 -22.17 43.43
C SER A 427 -19.22 -21.97 43.58
N ALA A 428 -19.80 -20.90 43.03
CA ALA A 428 -21.25 -20.70 43.06
C ALA A 428 -22.01 -21.75 42.24
N ALA A 429 -21.41 -22.26 41.15
CA ALA A 429 -21.97 -23.31 40.32
C ALA A 429 -21.80 -24.73 40.92
N PHE A 430 -20.74 -24.98 41.69
CA PHE A 430 -20.43 -26.32 42.21
C PHE A 430 -20.98 -26.63 43.60
N ASP A 431 -21.34 -25.64 44.41
CA ASP A 431 -21.65 -25.91 45.83
C ASP A 431 -23.03 -26.52 46.11
N ARG A 432 -23.78 -26.93 45.07
CA ARG A 432 -25.12 -27.52 45.25
C ARG A 432 -25.32 -28.69 44.31
N GLY A 433 -24.83 -29.84 44.75
CA GLY A 433 -24.85 -31.10 44.00
C GLY A 433 -26.20 -31.41 43.36
N LYS A 434 -26.18 -31.44 42.02
CA LYS A 434 -27.03 -32.15 41.05
C LYS A 434 -27.12 -31.32 39.78
N GLY A 435 -26.05 -31.32 38.96
CA GLY A 435 -26.02 -31.12 37.50
C GLY A 435 -26.84 -30.03 36.78
N GLU A 436 -27.63 -29.21 37.46
CA GLU A 436 -28.52 -28.19 36.91
C GLU A 436 -28.11 -26.82 37.45
N ASP A 437 -27.74 -25.94 36.52
CA ASP A 437 -27.37 -24.56 36.80
C ASP A 437 -28.60 -23.78 37.30
N THR A 438 -28.63 -23.52 38.60
CA THR A 438 -29.70 -22.77 39.28
C THR A 438 -29.26 -21.36 39.68
N PHE A 439 -28.12 -20.90 39.17
CA PHE A 439 -27.55 -19.60 39.50
C PHE A 439 -28.41 -18.45 38.92
N GLY A 440 -28.87 -17.54 39.79
CA GLY A 440 -29.73 -16.40 39.43
C GLY A 440 -31.21 -16.57 39.80
N MET A 441 -31.58 -17.69 40.42
CA MET A 441 -32.96 -17.93 40.88
C MET A 441 -33.25 -17.44 42.30
N ARG A 442 -32.25 -17.00 43.07
CA ARG A 442 -32.42 -16.47 44.43
C ARG A 442 -31.75 -15.10 44.61
N ASP A 443 -32.30 -14.28 45.52
CA ASP A 443 -31.83 -12.91 45.79
C ASP A 443 -30.37 -12.85 46.31
N GLU A 444 -29.85 -13.94 46.87
CA GLU A 444 -28.45 -14.07 47.31
C GLU A 444 -27.46 -14.09 46.13
N ASP A 445 -27.88 -14.58 44.96
CA ASP A 445 -27.03 -14.66 43.76
C ASP A 445 -26.80 -13.26 43.17
N TRP A 446 -27.74 -12.32 43.42
CA TRP A 446 -27.60 -10.91 43.06
C TRP A 446 -26.54 -10.18 43.88
N LEU A 447 -26.29 -10.59 45.13
CA LEU A 447 -25.20 -10.05 45.94
C LEU A 447 -23.82 -10.45 45.39
N VAL A 448 -23.73 -11.62 44.76
CA VAL A 448 -22.53 -12.06 44.04
C VAL A 448 -22.32 -11.23 42.78
N TYR A 449 -23.40 -10.89 42.06
CA TYR A 449 -23.36 -9.94 40.93
C TYR A 449 -22.89 -8.54 41.35
N ASN A 450 -23.37 -8.03 42.48
CA ASN A 450 -22.95 -6.73 43.01
C ASN A 450 -21.48 -6.72 43.45
N LYS A 451 -20.97 -7.81 44.04
CA LYS A 451 -19.53 -7.94 44.31
C LYS A 451 -18.70 -8.03 43.04
N MET A 452 -19.16 -8.78 42.03
CA MET A 452 -18.50 -8.89 40.72
C MET A 452 -18.55 -7.58 39.90
N SER A 453 -19.55 -6.74 40.12
CA SER A 453 -19.68 -5.42 39.46
C SER A 453 -18.80 -4.36 40.11
N LYS A 454 -18.47 -4.49 41.39
CA LYS A 454 -17.69 -3.51 42.15
C LYS A 454 -16.18 -3.57 41.87
N ASP A 455 -15.68 -4.75 41.51
CA ASP A 455 -14.29 -4.89 41.02
C ASP A 455 -14.13 -4.45 39.56
N ASN A 456 -15.25 -4.07 38.92
CA ASN A 456 -15.28 -3.40 37.62
C ASN A 456 -15.25 -1.87 37.78
N ASP A 457 -15.04 -1.35 39.00
CA ASP A 457 -14.77 0.06 39.26
C ASP A 457 -13.34 0.40 38.75
N ASP A 458 -13.24 0.40 37.42
CA ASP A 458 -12.37 1.26 36.61
C ASP A 458 -12.79 2.75 36.77
N ASP A 459 -13.76 3.05 37.64
CA ASP A 459 -14.29 4.40 37.94
C ASP A 459 -13.16 5.40 38.26
N GLY A 460 -12.09 4.97 38.95
CA GLY A 460 -10.92 5.83 39.19
C GLY A 460 -10.03 6.08 37.96
N ASN A 461 -10.09 5.20 36.96
CA ASN A 461 -9.34 5.34 35.71
C ASN A 461 -10.10 6.19 34.68
N ASP A 462 -11.42 6.05 34.60
CA ASP A 462 -12.27 6.91 33.77
C ASP A 462 -12.28 8.35 34.30
N ASP A 463 -12.26 8.55 35.62
CA ASP A 463 -12.17 9.88 36.24
C ASP A 463 -10.83 10.57 35.92
N ASP A 464 -9.70 9.86 36.01
CA ASP A 464 -8.37 10.39 35.68
C ASP A 464 -8.22 10.74 34.20
N GLU A 465 -8.78 9.91 33.30
CA GLU A 465 -8.76 10.16 31.84
C GLU A 465 -9.64 11.35 31.47
N SER A 466 -10.82 11.47 32.10
CA SER A 466 -11.71 12.61 31.96
C SER A 466 -11.07 13.91 32.50
N GLU A 467 -10.35 13.84 33.63
CA GLU A 467 -9.63 14.98 34.20
C GLU A 467 -8.44 15.41 33.33
N LEU A 468 -7.71 14.45 32.74
CA LEU A 468 -6.61 14.72 31.79
C LEU A 468 -7.11 15.48 30.55
N VAL A 469 -8.23 15.05 29.96
CA VAL A 469 -8.85 15.72 28.79
C VAL A 469 -9.31 17.13 29.17
N ARG A 470 -9.94 17.30 30.35
CA ARG A 470 -10.38 18.61 30.83
C ARG A 470 -9.22 19.58 31.05
N ILE A 471 -8.12 19.14 31.64
CA ILE A 471 -6.93 19.97 31.87
C ILE A 471 -6.24 20.30 30.56
N ALA A 472 -6.16 19.37 29.61
CA ALA A 472 -5.59 19.61 28.28
C ALA A 472 -6.35 20.70 27.51
N SER A 473 -7.69 20.63 27.50
CA SER A 473 -8.54 21.65 26.88
C SER A 473 -8.31 23.03 27.50
N LYS A 474 -8.23 23.12 28.84
CA LYS A 474 -7.96 24.38 29.55
C LYS A 474 -6.57 24.94 29.26
N LEU A 475 -5.55 24.09 29.19
CA LEU A 475 -4.19 24.51 28.86
C LEU A 475 -4.12 25.06 27.43
N GLN A 476 -4.85 24.48 26.49
CA GLN A 476 -4.92 24.94 25.10
C GLN A 476 -5.70 26.26 24.95
N GLU A 477 -6.72 26.49 25.78
CA GLU A 477 -7.44 27.78 25.83
C GLU A 477 -6.57 28.92 26.38
N ILE A 478 -5.72 28.63 27.39
CA ILE A 478 -4.89 29.65 28.06
C ILE A 478 -3.57 29.87 27.32
N ASP A 479 -2.97 28.80 26.78
CA ASP A 479 -1.73 28.81 26.02
C ASP A 479 -1.91 28.10 24.67
N PRO A 480 -2.15 28.86 23.59
CA PRO A 480 -2.30 28.30 22.24
C PRO A 480 -1.06 27.56 21.71
N THR A 481 0.11 27.69 22.37
CA THR A 481 1.34 26.96 22.02
C THR A 481 1.47 25.63 22.74
N PHE A 482 0.58 25.34 23.70
CA PHE A 482 0.53 24.06 24.38
C PHE A 482 0.07 22.95 23.43
N VAL A 483 0.87 21.88 23.35
CA VAL A 483 0.56 20.68 22.57
C VAL A 483 0.45 19.51 23.55
N SER A 484 -0.68 18.80 23.52
CA SER A 484 -0.87 17.64 24.38
C SER A 484 0.13 16.53 24.02
N LYS A 485 0.64 15.77 24.99
CA LYS A 485 1.53 14.62 24.73
C LYS A 485 0.87 13.59 23.77
N SER A 486 -0.45 13.46 23.80
CA SER A 486 -1.24 12.66 22.86
C SER A 486 -1.12 13.14 21.40
N GLU A 487 -1.06 14.45 21.16
CA GLU A 487 -0.83 15.03 19.83
C GLU A 487 0.67 15.05 19.48
N ALA A 488 1.56 15.26 20.45
CA ALA A 488 3.01 15.17 20.24
C ALA A 488 3.47 13.74 19.86
N VAL A 489 2.72 12.71 20.27
CA VAL A 489 2.94 11.30 19.93
C VAL A 489 2.38 10.91 18.54
N GLN A 490 1.63 11.78 17.85
CA GLN A 490 1.36 11.59 16.40
C GLN A 490 2.64 11.64 15.54
N LEU A 491 3.79 12.02 16.12
CA LEU A 491 5.11 11.90 15.50
C LEU A 491 5.71 10.48 15.64
N THR A 492 5.06 9.56 16.33
CA THR A 492 5.30 8.13 16.13
C THR A 492 4.27 7.62 15.12
N PRO A 493 4.68 6.97 14.01
CA PRO A 493 3.74 6.55 12.99
C PRO A 493 2.73 5.61 13.63
N GLU A 494 1.45 6.00 13.64
CA GLU A 494 0.36 5.04 13.81
C GLU A 494 0.65 3.85 12.88
N PRO A 495 0.40 2.59 13.30
CA PRO A 495 0.42 1.49 12.34
C PRO A 495 -0.47 1.91 11.17
N PRO A 496 0.03 1.87 9.92
CA PRO A 496 -0.62 2.54 8.81
C PRO A 496 -2.08 2.08 8.74
N LYS A 497 -3.01 2.99 9.02
CA LYS A 497 -4.42 2.76 8.73
C LYS A 497 -4.48 2.44 7.24
N ILE A 498 -4.82 1.20 6.89
CA ILE A 498 -4.90 0.75 5.51
C ILE A 498 -6.05 1.53 4.87
N ARG A 499 -5.72 2.66 4.23
CA ARG A 499 -6.67 3.40 3.40
C ARG A 499 -6.87 2.61 2.10
N PRO A 500 -8.09 2.57 1.55
CA PRO A 500 -8.30 1.99 0.22
C PRO A 500 -7.42 2.73 -0.79
N LEU A 501 -6.76 1.97 -1.66
CA LEU A 501 -5.93 2.54 -2.72
C LEU A 501 -6.81 3.36 -3.68
N THR A 502 -6.32 4.53 -4.01
CA THR A 502 -6.95 5.50 -4.91
C THR A 502 -6.25 5.49 -6.27
N ALA A 503 -6.85 6.15 -7.27
CA ALA A 503 -6.22 6.35 -8.57
C ALA A 503 -4.82 7.03 -8.46
N GLU A 504 -4.64 7.90 -7.46
CA GLU A 504 -3.39 8.61 -7.21
C GLU A 504 -2.27 7.66 -6.78
N ASP A 505 -2.59 6.59 -6.05
CA ASP A 505 -1.60 5.58 -5.64
C ASP A 505 -1.09 4.76 -6.84
N TYR A 506 -1.79 4.82 -7.98
CA TYR A 506 -1.42 4.21 -9.27
C TYR A 506 -0.79 5.22 -10.24
N ARG A 507 -0.46 6.43 -9.77
CA ARG A 507 0.18 7.47 -10.56
C ARG A 507 1.68 7.50 -10.30
N ILE A 508 2.46 7.19 -11.33
CA ILE A 508 3.93 7.19 -11.28
C ILE A 508 4.43 8.58 -11.65
N ALA A 509 5.14 9.26 -10.74
CA ALA A 509 5.74 10.56 -10.98
C ALA A 509 7.21 10.40 -11.41
N ILE A 510 7.53 10.95 -12.57
CA ILE A 510 8.86 10.96 -13.19
C ILE A 510 9.32 12.41 -13.21
N GLY A 511 10.20 12.77 -12.26
CA GLY A 511 10.66 14.13 -12.04
C GLY A 511 12.16 14.20 -12.29
N ILE A 512 12.95 14.07 -11.23
CA ILE A 512 14.43 14.12 -11.26
C ILE A 512 15.00 13.09 -12.24
N GLU A 513 14.35 11.93 -12.36
CA GLU A 513 14.77 10.83 -13.23
C GLU A 513 14.84 11.26 -14.71
N ARG A 514 14.06 12.26 -15.12
CA ARG A 514 13.98 12.75 -16.51
C ARG A 514 15.32 13.26 -17.04
N PHE A 515 16.10 13.95 -16.22
CA PHE A 515 17.42 14.48 -16.59
C PHE A 515 18.58 13.74 -15.92
N ARG A 516 18.32 13.10 -14.77
CA ARG A 516 19.31 12.28 -14.08
C ARG A 516 19.73 11.05 -14.86
N CYS A 517 18.80 10.39 -15.55
CA CYS A 517 19.14 9.16 -16.28
C CYS A 517 19.99 9.44 -17.52
N PRO A 518 19.66 10.43 -18.39
CA PRO A 518 20.52 10.78 -19.52
C PRO A 518 21.89 11.34 -19.13
N GLU A 519 22.04 11.92 -17.93
CA GLU A 519 23.34 12.44 -17.46
C GLU A 519 24.41 11.34 -17.38
N VAL A 520 24.04 10.06 -17.29
CA VAL A 520 25.02 8.95 -17.29
C VAL A 520 25.89 8.91 -18.55
N LEU A 521 25.43 9.49 -19.67
CA LEU A 521 26.22 9.63 -20.91
C LEU A 521 27.41 10.59 -20.72
N PHE A 522 27.28 11.56 -19.81
CA PHE A 522 28.30 12.55 -19.48
C PHE A 522 29.03 12.22 -18.18
N GLN A 523 28.36 11.52 -17.25
CA GLN A 523 28.91 11.08 -15.97
C GLN A 523 28.67 9.57 -15.75
N PRO A 524 29.40 8.69 -16.44
CA PRO A 524 29.30 7.23 -16.28
C PRO A 524 29.43 6.74 -14.83
N GLY A 525 30.19 7.47 -14.00
CA GLY A 525 30.37 7.14 -12.58
C GLY A 525 29.07 7.10 -11.76
N MET A 526 27.98 7.72 -12.23
CA MET A 526 26.66 7.65 -11.58
C MET A 526 26.09 6.23 -11.49
N ILE A 527 26.50 5.35 -12.41
CA ILE A 527 26.12 3.93 -12.46
C ILE A 527 27.30 3.01 -12.12
N GLY A 528 28.38 3.57 -11.55
CA GLY A 528 29.57 2.81 -11.13
C GLY A 528 30.51 2.42 -12.27
N ILE A 529 30.36 3.02 -13.46
CA ILE A 529 31.28 2.81 -14.58
C ILE A 529 32.38 3.86 -14.53
N ASP A 530 33.63 3.42 -14.35
CA ASP A 530 34.81 4.29 -14.28
C ASP A 530 35.36 4.57 -15.69
N GLN A 531 34.60 5.34 -16.46
CA GLN A 531 34.96 5.79 -17.82
C GLN A 531 34.59 7.26 -18.02
N ALA A 532 35.23 7.88 -19.02
CA ALA A 532 34.98 9.27 -19.40
C ALA A 532 33.61 9.43 -20.07
N GLY A 533 32.97 10.59 -19.85
CA GLY A 533 31.75 10.98 -20.56
C GLY A 533 31.99 11.34 -22.03
N ILE A 534 30.92 11.39 -22.82
CA ILE A 534 31.00 11.64 -24.26
C ILE A 534 31.61 13.01 -24.64
N ASP A 535 31.48 14.02 -23.79
CA ASP A 535 32.08 15.34 -23.96
C ASP A 535 33.59 15.31 -23.68
N GLU A 536 34.02 14.64 -22.61
CA GLU A 536 35.44 14.45 -22.28
C GLU A 536 36.17 13.60 -23.35
N MET A 537 35.49 12.59 -23.90
CA MET A 537 36.03 11.73 -24.97
C MET A 537 36.48 12.52 -26.19
N VAL A 538 35.85 13.65 -26.51
CA VAL A 538 36.29 14.55 -27.59
C VAL A 538 37.69 15.11 -27.30
N SER A 539 37.93 15.55 -26.07
CA SER A 539 39.24 16.05 -25.64
C SER A 539 40.30 14.94 -25.70
N ILE A 540 39.95 13.72 -25.26
CA ILE A 540 40.84 12.56 -25.34
C ILE A 540 41.19 12.22 -26.80
N SER A 541 40.20 12.17 -27.68
CA SER A 541 40.38 11.89 -29.11
C SER A 541 41.30 12.92 -29.77
N LEU A 542 41.06 14.21 -29.51
CA LEU A 542 41.90 15.30 -30.02
C LEU A 542 43.35 15.25 -29.49
N ARG A 543 43.58 14.76 -28.27
CA ARG A 543 44.94 14.55 -27.74
C ARG A 543 45.65 13.37 -28.39
N ARG A 544 44.92 12.32 -28.80
CA ARG A 544 45.48 11.15 -29.50
C ARG A 544 45.91 11.49 -30.92
N LEU A 545 45.26 12.47 -31.56
CA LEU A 545 45.73 13.02 -32.83
C LEU A 545 47.04 13.79 -32.58
N MET A 546 48.16 13.21 -33.00
CA MET A 546 49.52 13.78 -32.89
C MET A 546 49.74 14.95 -33.89
N GLU A 547 48.71 15.77 -34.12
CA GLU A 547 48.67 16.79 -35.17
C GLU A 547 48.60 18.22 -34.60
N ASP A 548 48.94 19.20 -35.45
CA ASP A 548 48.95 20.62 -35.14
C ASP A 548 47.60 21.12 -34.59
N GLU A 549 47.63 22.15 -33.74
CA GLU A 549 46.43 22.80 -33.22
C GLU A 549 45.50 23.34 -34.32
N SER A 550 46.05 23.66 -35.50
CA SER A 550 45.27 24.05 -36.66
C SER A 550 44.31 22.95 -37.11
N VAL A 551 44.72 21.68 -37.05
CA VAL A 551 43.87 20.55 -37.43
C VAL A 551 42.80 20.32 -36.39
N LYS A 552 43.17 20.30 -35.11
CA LYS A 552 42.20 20.18 -34.00
C LYS A 552 41.13 21.26 -34.07
N GLN A 553 41.50 22.49 -34.46
CA GLN A 553 40.56 23.58 -34.68
C GLN A 553 39.61 23.31 -35.86
N ARG A 554 40.10 22.79 -36.99
CA ARG A 554 39.23 22.40 -38.13
C ARG A 554 38.26 21.29 -37.75
N LEU A 555 38.72 20.28 -37.02
CA LEU A 555 37.89 19.18 -36.54
C LEU A 555 36.72 19.68 -35.66
N CYS A 556 36.99 20.60 -34.73
CA CYS A 556 35.98 21.20 -33.87
C CYS A 556 34.98 22.12 -34.61
N GLN A 557 35.32 22.61 -35.80
CA GLN A 557 34.39 23.38 -36.65
C GLN A 557 33.39 22.51 -37.41
N SER A 558 33.50 21.18 -37.29
CA SER A 558 32.63 20.23 -37.94
C SER A 558 32.44 18.99 -37.08
N ILE A 559 31.67 19.12 -35.99
CA ILE A 559 31.29 17.99 -35.15
C ILE A 559 29.89 17.53 -35.54
N LEU A 560 29.76 16.30 -36.00
CA LEU A 560 28.49 15.63 -36.26
C LEU A 560 28.09 14.80 -35.04
N VAL A 561 26.85 14.92 -34.58
CA VAL A 561 26.28 14.06 -33.53
C VAL A 561 25.22 13.13 -34.15
N THR A 562 25.40 11.83 -34.00
CA THR A 562 24.56 10.78 -34.61
C THR A 562 24.15 9.73 -33.58
N GLY A 563 23.28 8.79 -33.96
CA GLY A 563 22.81 7.69 -33.10
C GLY A 563 21.50 8.03 -32.37
N GLY A 564 20.79 6.99 -31.94
CA GLY A 564 19.44 7.13 -31.36
C GLY A 564 19.40 7.97 -30.08
N SER A 565 20.44 7.89 -29.24
CA SER A 565 20.50 8.65 -27.98
C SER A 565 20.79 10.14 -28.22
N SER A 566 21.22 10.54 -29.42
CA SER A 566 21.38 11.96 -29.77
C SER A 566 20.06 12.75 -29.87
N LEU A 567 18.92 12.03 -29.87
CA LEU A 567 17.59 12.61 -29.97
C LEU A 567 17.09 13.25 -28.67
N PHE A 568 17.78 13.04 -27.54
CA PHE A 568 17.40 13.71 -26.30
C PHE A 568 17.36 15.24 -26.48
N PRO A 569 16.28 15.91 -26.06
CA PRO A 569 16.25 17.37 -26.00
C PRO A 569 17.40 17.88 -25.13
N GLY A 570 18.08 18.95 -25.57
CA GLY A 570 19.22 19.52 -24.84
C GLY A 570 20.58 18.86 -25.09
N MET A 571 20.65 17.77 -25.87
CA MET A 571 21.90 17.06 -26.18
C MET A 571 22.99 17.97 -26.79
N ILE A 572 22.65 18.71 -27.86
CA ILE A 572 23.62 19.58 -28.55
C ILE A 572 24.13 20.72 -27.66
N PRO A 573 23.28 21.52 -26.99
CA PRO A 573 23.75 22.55 -26.05
C PRO A 573 24.64 22.01 -24.92
N ARG A 574 24.31 20.84 -24.34
CA ARG A 574 25.10 20.22 -23.28
C ARG A 574 26.46 19.73 -23.77
N LEU A 575 26.52 19.08 -24.93
CA LEU A 575 27.77 18.68 -25.58
C LEU A 575 28.63 19.89 -25.92
N GLU A 576 28.02 20.95 -26.48
CA GLU A 576 28.76 22.17 -26.80
C GLU A 576 29.38 22.79 -25.54
N SER A 577 28.60 22.92 -24.47
CA SER A 577 29.07 23.42 -23.17
C SER A 577 30.22 22.59 -22.62
N GLY A 578 30.09 21.25 -22.60
CA GLY A 578 31.12 20.33 -22.10
C GLY A 578 32.40 20.39 -22.92
N ILE A 579 32.30 20.31 -24.26
CA ILE A 579 33.46 20.38 -25.15
C ILE A 579 34.15 21.74 -25.03
N ARG A 580 33.39 22.84 -24.92
CA ARG A 580 33.93 24.21 -24.79
C ARG A 580 34.89 24.34 -23.62
N GLN A 581 34.65 23.66 -22.50
CA GLN A 581 35.49 23.71 -21.30
C GLN A 581 36.92 23.23 -21.55
N TYR A 582 37.12 22.33 -22.52
CA TYR A 582 38.44 21.80 -22.88
C TYR A 582 39.09 22.51 -24.07
N ARG A 583 38.42 23.52 -24.65
CA ARG A 583 38.90 24.22 -25.84
C ARG A 583 39.47 25.60 -25.49
N PRO A 584 40.47 26.10 -26.24
CA PRO A 584 40.97 27.46 -26.06
C PRO A 584 39.83 28.50 -26.14
N TYR A 585 39.96 29.56 -25.34
CA TYR A 585 38.98 30.66 -25.28
C TYR A 585 38.71 31.22 -26.68
N LEU A 586 37.42 31.38 -27.01
CA LEU A 586 36.92 31.86 -28.32
C LEU A 586 37.27 30.98 -29.54
N SER A 587 37.82 29.78 -29.35
CA SER A 587 38.04 28.88 -30.49
C SER A 587 36.70 28.50 -31.14
N PRO A 588 36.62 28.48 -32.48
CA PRO A 588 35.37 28.15 -33.16
C PRO A 588 35.01 26.69 -32.92
N LEU A 589 33.74 26.45 -32.63
CA LEU A 589 33.17 25.15 -32.33
C LEU A 589 31.78 25.12 -32.97
N LYS A 590 31.50 24.08 -33.76
CA LYS A 590 30.22 23.91 -34.44
C LYS A 590 29.80 22.45 -34.31
N LEU A 591 28.71 22.23 -33.61
CA LEU A 591 28.05 20.93 -33.49
C LEU A 591 26.79 20.94 -34.34
N VAL A 592 26.59 19.88 -35.09
CA VAL A 592 25.40 19.65 -35.91
C VAL A 592 24.91 18.25 -35.62
N ARG A 593 23.63 18.10 -35.31
CA ARG A 593 23.00 16.78 -35.26
C ARG A 593 22.77 16.29 -36.68
N ALA A 594 23.00 15.00 -36.92
CA ALA A 594 22.69 14.33 -38.18
C ALA A 594 21.22 14.60 -38.61
N ALA A 595 20.98 14.61 -39.92
CA ALA A 595 19.67 14.92 -40.50
C ALA A 595 18.61 13.90 -40.04
N ASP A 596 18.97 12.62 -40.05
CA ASP A 596 18.18 11.51 -39.51
C ASP A 596 19.13 10.59 -38.71
N PRO A 597 19.39 10.87 -37.42
CA PRO A 597 20.38 10.16 -36.62
C PRO A 597 20.16 8.65 -36.46
N ILE A 598 18.96 8.17 -36.78
CA ILE A 598 18.59 6.75 -36.72
C ILE A 598 18.89 6.07 -38.06
N LEU A 599 18.52 6.69 -39.18
CA LEU A 599 18.59 6.04 -40.50
C LEU A 599 19.78 6.49 -41.36
N ASP A 600 20.49 7.56 -41.00
CA ASP A 600 21.60 8.09 -41.82
C ASP A 600 22.75 7.10 -42.00
N ALA A 601 23.01 6.24 -41.01
CA ALA A 601 23.96 5.14 -41.16
C ALA A 601 23.57 4.19 -42.31
N TRP A 602 22.30 3.76 -42.33
CA TRP A 602 21.77 2.91 -43.40
C TRP A 602 21.74 3.65 -44.75
N ARG A 603 21.32 4.92 -44.78
CA ARG A 603 21.32 5.73 -46.01
C ARG A 603 22.71 5.93 -46.58
N GLY A 604 23.70 6.13 -45.72
CA GLY A 604 25.11 6.21 -46.08
C GLY A 604 25.65 4.89 -46.62
N ALA A 605 25.35 3.78 -45.96
CA ALA A 605 25.73 2.45 -46.41
C ALA A 605 25.06 2.09 -47.74
N ALA A 606 23.77 2.39 -47.91
CA ALA A 606 23.04 2.19 -49.16
C ALA A 606 23.62 3.03 -50.30
N ALA A 607 23.94 4.30 -50.05
CA ALA A 607 24.62 5.15 -51.03
C ALA A 607 26.01 4.61 -51.39
N PHE A 608 26.72 4.02 -50.43
CA PHE A 608 28.04 3.43 -50.64
C PHE A 608 27.96 2.13 -51.46
N GLY A 609 27.03 1.25 -51.13
CA GLY A 609 26.76 0.01 -51.85
C GLY A 609 26.31 0.25 -53.29
N ALA A 610 25.59 1.35 -53.55
CA ALA A 610 25.19 1.77 -54.89
C ALA A 610 26.33 2.44 -55.70
N SER A 611 27.49 2.70 -55.09
CA SER A 611 28.59 3.37 -55.77
C SER A 611 29.31 2.44 -56.77
N SER A 612 29.84 3.01 -57.85
CA SER A 612 30.62 2.25 -58.85
C SER A 612 31.93 1.67 -58.30
N LYS A 613 32.37 2.15 -57.13
CA LYS A 613 33.58 1.68 -56.45
C LYS A 613 33.31 0.52 -55.50
N PHE A 614 32.06 0.23 -55.18
CA PHE A 614 31.69 -0.77 -54.18
C PHE A 614 32.28 -2.15 -54.45
N GLY A 615 32.24 -2.63 -55.70
CA GLY A 615 32.80 -3.94 -56.05
C GLY A 615 34.33 -4.06 -55.86
N LYS A 616 35.06 -2.96 -55.70
CA LYS A 616 36.49 -2.95 -55.33
C LYS A 616 36.74 -2.93 -53.82
N GLN A 617 35.67 -2.73 -53.05
CA GLN A 617 35.68 -2.63 -51.59
C GLN A 617 35.12 -3.90 -50.93
N THR A 618 34.73 -4.89 -51.73
CA THR A 618 34.25 -6.20 -51.29
C THR A 618 35.34 -7.26 -51.46
N PHE A 619 35.26 -8.33 -50.69
CA PHE A 619 36.05 -9.55 -50.90
C PHE A 619 35.12 -10.75 -51.18
N SER A 620 35.60 -11.68 -51.99
CA SER A 620 34.85 -12.86 -52.42
C SER A 620 35.10 -14.07 -51.52
N LEU A 621 34.31 -15.13 -51.69
CA LEU A 621 34.54 -16.42 -51.04
C LEU A 621 35.91 -17.02 -51.42
N ALA A 622 36.39 -16.79 -52.65
CA ALA A 622 37.70 -17.26 -53.07
C ALA A 622 38.82 -16.55 -52.28
N ASP A 623 38.72 -15.23 -52.13
CA ASP A 623 39.67 -14.43 -51.34
C ASP A 623 39.69 -14.89 -49.89
N TYR A 624 38.51 -15.15 -49.31
CA TYR A 624 38.35 -15.64 -47.94
C TYR A 624 38.92 -17.05 -47.75
N ARG A 625 38.73 -17.98 -48.70
CA ARG A 625 39.32 -19.32 -48.63
C ARG A 625 40.83 -19.32 -48.78
N GLU A 626 41.38 -18.40 -49.57
CA GLU A 626 42.83 -18.27 -49.76
C GLU A 626 43.52 -17.68 -48.53
N HIS A 627 42.93 -16.63 -47.93
CA HIS A 627 43.60 -15.85 -46.88
C HIS A 627 43.08 -16.11 -45.46
N GLY A 628 41.89 -16.71 -45.32
CA GLY A 628 41.20 -16.94 -44.06
C GLY A 628 41.00 -15.64 -43.26
N GLU A 629 41.13 -15.74 -41.94
CA GLU A 629 40.98 -14.62 -41.01
C GLU A 629 42.02 -13.51 -41.22
N ASN A 630 43.20 -13.84 -41.79
CA ASN A 630 44.26 -12.86 -42.06
C ASN A 630 43.83 -11.79 -43.08
N LEU A 631 42.79 -12.07 -43.87
CA LEU A 631 42.17 -11.10 -44.76
C LEU A 631 41.75 -9.83 -44.00
N PHE A 632 41.21 -9.98 -42.79
CA PHE A 632 40.70 -8.87 -42.00
C PHE A 632 41.77 -7.95 -41.44
N HIS A 633 43.02 -8.39 -41.38
CA HIS A 633 44.15 -7.51 -41.03
C HIS A 633 44.57 -6.59 -42.19
N ARG A 634 44.21 -6.95 -43.42
CA ARG A 634 44.55 -6.19 -44.63
C ARG A 634 43.34 -5.44 -45.20
N TYR A 635 42.14 -5.97 -44.98
CA TYR A 635 40.89 -5.39 -45.43
C TYR A 635 40.60 -4.08 -44.68
N ASN A 636 40.58 -2.98 -45.42
CA ASN A 636 40.14 -1.68 -44.92
C ASN A 636 39.26 -1.04 -45.99
N ILE A 637 38.03 -0.72 -45.62
CA ILE A 637 37.10 -0.01 -46.48
C ILE A 637 37.52 1.47 -46.56
N VAL A 638 37.51 2.02 -47.77
CA VAL A 638 37.75 3.45 -48.00
C VAL A 638 36.41 4.13 -48.15
N TYR A 639 36.08 4.99 -47.18
CA TYR A 639 34.78 5.66 -47.12
C TYR A 639 34.74 6.84 -48.11
N SER A 640 34.57 6.54 -49.40
CA SER A 640 34.33 7.54 -50.45
C SER A 640 32.92 7.40 -51.01
N LEU A 641 32.06 8.39 -50.74
CA LEU A 641 30.73 8.53 -51.33
C LEU A 641 30.72 9.50 -52.51
#